data_AF-A0A934VNF9-F1
#
_entry.id   AF-A0A934VNF9-F1
#
_cell.length_a   1.000
_cell.length_b   1.000
_cell.length_c   1.000
_cell.angle_alpha   90.00
_cell.angle_beta   90.00
_cell.angle_gamma   90.00
#
_symmetry.space_group_name_H-M   'P 1'
#
loop_
_entity.id
_entity.type
_entity.pdbx_description
1 polymer ?
#
loop_
_entity_poly.entity_id
_entity_poly.type
_entity_poly.pdbx_seq_one_letter_code
_entity_poly.pdbx_strand_id
1 'polypeptide(L)'
;SFYLVGFGVFRRSSPPKLSLNPWPDFRGPPHLQQIEGFPISLKNLCALLHPSATSPEITDHVSQALDTLKADPVIPIGEDEEGRYSFLSEKVSQVESERIGLIVTSTNRAQIQSRLMRELFQRTPSVNLQGTKKIDSGICLFDGMREQEVIGKDRTLRFLIQLVGAGLLEETKSKLVTESLGSQNSALIYLAAELPPKIEKLAEEIYRSEEIARIHRNDSDSEVVRYLKGQEHQAETNSQKVREFLEEALADGWIIFRGDANAVLNRGSSLHDALKNQLQDSASEVFSKYSFADQNVPAKVAPAFLKTQDLSQISSENDPLSVVSIQGSKTHVNCAHPALAEIQDFFGRHPNPEGKRLLDEFSRAPFGWSKDTTRYLVAALYYDQKIKIRVGGHDYSVIGDQALAAFKTNTSFNTVVIVPNNDQISPEVRQRAAQRLVDLTGENVLPLPQRISDVAREYVPKFLKEIDALPDRVSNLGLPEHRLSRLRSTLTNALAGDGSDAPAIFGAEDSELHDDLLWTRELKSALDHGAEKTLGELTSLLSQARNYAPELLKELEEAGSETISRVQDGSFHKDLPSLTHTYEDLKKRVDDYVAAQLSQLKTTQEQQAATVISSPDFQQLDDAAAAQIKQRLSELSFQPDPTLQGLSQATARFAKSSGEILSLQEEVKKATAPPEPDLTHAVTLPARIATREELETTIAALTACQDALSQGKTIYLSFGQK
;
A
#
# COMPACT_ATOMS: atom_id res chain seq x y z
N SER A 1 -48.31 -12.73 -74.44
CA SER A 1 -47.27 -13.29 -75.33
C SER A 1 -46.86 -12.23 -76.34
N PHE A 2 -45.86 -11.40 -76.01
CA PHE A 2 -45.33 -10.39 -76.94
C PHE A 2 -44.10 -10.96 -77.65
N TYR A 3 -44.26 -11.27 -78.94
CA TYR A 3 -43.13 -11.55 -79.83
C TYR A 3 -42.53 -10.20 -80.26
N LEU A 4 -41.31 -9.91 -79.82
CA LEU A 4 -40.48 -8.81 -80.31
C LEU A 4 -39.99 -9.17 -81.72
N VAL A 5 -40.60 -8.56 -82.75
CA VAL A 5 -40.21 -8.71 -84.15
C VAL A 5 -39.60 -7.41 -84.67
N GLY A 6 -38.31 -7.48 -85.03
CA GLY A 6 -37.63 -6.71 -86.09
C GLY A 6 -37.57 -5.18 -85.98
N PHE A 7 -36.43 -4.65 -85.53
CA PHE A 7 -36.05 -3.24 -85.75
C PHE A 7 -35.21 -3.09 -87.04
N GLY A 8 -35.73 -2.32 -88.00
CA GLY A 8 -34.96 -1.77 -89.12
C GLY A 8 -35.28 -0.28 -89.26
N VAL A 9 -34.32 0.59 -88.96
CA VAL A 9 -34.46 2.05 -89.14
C VAL A 9 -33.79 2.45 -90.45
N PHE A 10 -34.59 2.71 -91.49
CA PHE A 10 -34.17 3.46 -92.68
C PHE A 10 -34.68 4.90 -92.57
N ARG A 11 -33.76 5.88 -92.54
CA ARG A 11 -34.07 7.30 -92.77
C ARG A 11 -33.83 7.62 -94.25
N ARG A 12 -34.89 7.83 -95.04
CA ARG A 12 -34.83 8.55 -96.31
C ARG A 12 -35.94 9.59 -96.37
N SER A 13 -35.56 10.80 -96.78
CA SER A 13 -36.38 11.99 -96.94
C SER A 13 -37.28 11.91 -98.18
N SER A 14 -38.57 11.61 -97.95
CA SER A 14 -39.79 11.96 -98.74
C SER A 14 -39.90 11.48 -100.24
N PRO A 15 -41.11 11.46 -100.85
CA PRO A 15 -41.92 10.28 -101.25
C PRO A 15 -41.96 10.08 -102.81
N PRO A 16 -42.78 9.21 -103.49
CA PRO A 16 -43.99 8.44 -103.09
C PRO A 16 -44.19 7.02 -103.70
N LYS A 17 -45.38 6.44 -103.40
CA LYS A 17 -46.19 5.40 -104.11
C LYS A 17 -46.21 3.97 -103.52
N LEU A 18 -47.42 3.60 -103.06
CA LEU A 18 -47.85 2.22 -102.77
C LEU A 18 -47.88 1.36 -104.04
N SER A 19 -47.35 0.14 -103.96
CA SER A 19 -47.94 -1.04 -104.61
C SER A 19 -47.61 -2.30 -103.81
N LEU A 20 -48.62 -3.15 -103.64
CA LEU A 20 -48.62 -4.38 -102.83
C LEU A 20 -47.75 -5.52 -103.39
N ASN A 21 -47.30 -6.38 -102.45
CA ASN A 21 -47.12 -7.85 -102.54
C ASN A 21 -45.73 -8.45 -102.93
N PRO A 22 -45.40 -9.73 -102.58
CA PRO A 22 -44.94 -10.21 -101.26
C PRO A 22 -43.73 -11.20 -101.35
N TRP A 23 -42.90 -11.39 -100.31
CA TRP A 23 -41.83 -12.42 -100.30
C TRP A 23 -41.51 -12.91 -98.86
N PRO A 24 -40.94 -14.13 -98.67
CA PRO A 24 -41.69 -15.35 -98.35
C PRO A 24 -41.29 -16.01 -97.02
N ASP A 25 -42.03 -17.07 -96.66
CA ASP A 25 -41.78 -18.05 -95.59
C ASP A 25 -40.31 -18.28 -95.19
N PHE A 26 -40.01 -18.03 -93.91
CA PHE A 26 -38.89 -18.65 -93.20
C PHE A 26 -39.42 -19.41 -91.98
N ARG A 27 -39.35 -20.74 -92.03
CA ARG A 27 -39.61 -21.64 -90.90
C ARG A 27 -38.27 -22.04 -90.27
N GLY A 28 -37.95 -21.49 -89.10
CA GLY A 28 -36.87 -21.89 -88.21
C GLY A 28 -37.11 -21.28 -86.82
N PRO A 29 -36.68 -21.92 -85.71
CA PRO A 29 -36.90 -21.36 -84.39
C PRO A 29 -36.16 -20.01 -84.26
N PRO A 30 -36.77 -18.96 -83.66
CA PRO A 30 -36.11 -17.68 -83.51
C PRO A 30 -34.97 -17.80 -82.49
N HIS A 31 -33.73 -17.75 -82.96
CA HIS A 31 -32.58 -17.53 -82.10
C HIS A 31 -32.62 -16.08 -81.60
N LEU A 32 -33.00 -15.89 -80.34
CA LEU A 32 -32.86 -14.60 -79.65
C LEU A 32 -31.35 -14.38 -79.39
N GLN A 33 -30.69 -13.60 -80.25
CA GLN A 33 -29.32 -13.17 -80.04
C GLN A 33 -29.27 -11.88 -79.22
N GLN A 34 -28.43 -11.85 -78.19
CA GLN A 34 -28.11 -10.63 -77.46
C GLN A 34 -27.38 -9.66 -78.39
N ILE A 35 -27.80 -8.39 -78.42
CA ILE A 35 -27.15 -7.36 -79.24
C ILE A 35 -25.81 -7.00 -78.58
N GLU A 36 -24.71 -7.42 -79.20
CA GLU A 36 -23.36 -7.09 -78.74
C GLU A 36 -23.15 -5.56 -78.73
N GLY A 37 -22.72 -5.01 -77.59
CA GLY A 37 -22.41 -3.59 -77.42
C GLY A 37 -23.58 -2.68 -77.01
N PHE A 38 -24.80 -3.20 -76.85
CA PHE A 38 -25.91 -2.41 -76.30
C PHE A 38 -26.02 -2.58 -74.78
N PRO A 39 -25.91 -1.52 -73.97
CA PRO A 39 -26.08 -1.61 -72.52
C PRO A 39 -27.57 -1.85 -72.18
N ILE A 40 -27.93 -3.10 -71.90
CA ILE A 40 -29.30 -3.53 -71.57
C ILE A 40 -29.65 -3.14 -70.13
N SER A 41 -29.57 -1.85 -69.77
CA SER A 41 -30.01 -1.36 -68.45
C SER A 41 -31.51 -1.12 -68.43
N LEU A 42 -32.12 -1.10 -67.23
CA LEU A 42 -33.55 -0.75 -67.07
C LEU A 42 -33.89 0.56 -67.78
N LYS A 43 -33.04 1.59 -67.61
CA LYS A 43 -33.24 2.92 -68.22
C LYS A 43 -33.21 2.86 -69.75
N ASN A 44 -32.30 2.08 -70.33
CA ASN A 44 -32.20 1.93 -71.78
C ASN A 44 -33.33 1.08 -72.35
N LEU A 45 -33.78 0.05 -71.62
CA LEU A 45 -34.97 -0.72 -71.96
C LEU A 45 -36.23 0.14 -71.92
N CYS A 46 -36.40 0.97 -70.89
CA CYS A 46 -37.52 1.91 -70.80
C CYS A 46 -37.49 2.93 -71.94
N ALA A 47 -36.31 3.47 -72.28
CA ALA A 47 -36.16 4.39 -73.40
C ALA A 47 -36.45 3.73 -74.76
N LEU A 48 -36.05 2.47 -74.95
CA LEU A 48 -36.28 1.71 -76.18
C LEU A 48 -37.75 1.30 -76.35
N LEU A 49 -38.41 0.94 -75.24
CA LEU A 49 -39.81 0.52 -75.21
C LEU A 49 -40.78 1.70 -75.13
N HIS A 50 -40.28 2.93 -75.02
CA HIS A 50 -41.11 4.13 -74.90
C HIS A 50 -41.89 4.39 -76.20
N PRO A 51 -43.24 4.42 -76.20
CA PRO A 51 -44.03 4.44 -77.43
C PRO A 51 -43.92 5.74 -78.25
N SER A 52 -43.83 6.90 -77.59
CA SER A 52 -43.69 8.23 -78.22
C SER A 52 -43.17 9.26 -77.22
N ALA A 53 -42.58 10.37 -77.66
CA ALA A 53 -42.02 11.41 -76.77
C ALA A 53 -43.06 12.09 -75.84
N THR A 54 -44.37 11.92 -76.10
CA THR A 54 -45.47 12.49 -75.31
C THR A 54 -46.18 11.46 -74.43
N SER A 55 -45.73 10.20 -74.42
CA SER A 55 -46.33 9.13 -73.60
C SER A 55 -45.90 9.24 -72.13
N PRO A 56 -46.73 8.75 -71.17
CA PRO A 56 -46.34 8.68 -69.77
C PRO A 56 -45.18 7.69 -69.56
N GLU A 57 -44.43 7.90 -68.48
CA GLU A 57 -43.28 7.07 -68.13
C GLU A 57 -43.69 5.60 -67.89
N ILE A 58 -42.99 4.67 -68.51
CA ILE A 58 -43.30 3.22 -68.46
C ILE A 58 -42.37 2.44 -67.51
N THR A 59 -41.57 3.13 -66.71
CA THR A 59 -40.51 2.54 -65.87
C THR A 59 -41.03 1.45 -64.94
N ASP A 60 -42.15 1.71 -64.25
CA ASP A 60 -42.76 0.74 -63.34
C ASP A 60 -43.23 -0.54 -64.05
N HIS A 61 -43.84 -0.39 -65.23
CA HIS A 61 -44.34 -1.52 -66.01
C HIS A 61 -43.20 -2.36 -66.60
N VAL A 62 -42.13 -1.71 -67.06
CA VAL A 62 -40.93 -2.41 -67.58
C VAL A 62 -40.17 -3.09 -66.44
N SER A 63 -40.05 -2.44 -65.27
CA SER A 63 -39.46 -3.05 -64.08
C SER A 63 -40.23 -4.29 -63.65
N GLN A 64 -41.55 -4.21 -63.54
CA GLN A 64 -42.38 -5.34 -63.12
C GLN A 64 -42.30 -6.52 -64.10
N ALA A 65 -42.21 -6.24 -65.41
CA ALA A 65 -42.02 -7.26 -66.42
C ALA A 65 -40.64 -7.94 -66.30
N LEU A 66 -39.58 -7.17 -66.05
CA LEU A 66 -38.23 -7.71 -65.81
C LEU A 66 -38.15 -8.51 -64.52
N ASP A 67 -38.80 -8.07 -63.45
CA ASP A 67 -38.91 -8.80 -62.19
C ASP A 67 -39.65 -10.13 -62.39
N THR A 68 -40.69 -10.13 -63.22
CA THR A 68 -41.42 -11.36 -63.57
C THR A 68 -40.55 -12.32 -64.37
N LEU A 69 -39.74 -11.81 -65.31
CA LEU A 69 -38.80 -12.63 -66.08
C LEU A 69 -37.66 -13.20 -65.21
N LYS A 70 -37.15 -12.41 -64.25
CA LYS A 70 -36.15 -12.86 -63.26
C LYS A 70 -36.69 -13.91 -62.29
N ALA A 71 -37.99 -13.85 -61.98
CA ALA A 71 -38.64 -14.81 -61.10
C ALA A 71 -39.00 -16.14 -61.80
N ASP A 72 -38.94 -16.20 -63.13
CA ASP A 72 -39.26 -17.41 -63.89
C ASP A 72 -38.02 -18.33 -63.99
N PRO A 73 -38.04 -19.51 -63.34
CA PRO A 73 -36.90 -20.44 -63.32
C PRO A 73 -36.60 -21.06 -64.70
N VAL A 74 -37.48 -20.91 -65.69
CA VAL A 74 -37.26 -21.40 -67.07
C VAL A 74 -36.45 -20.40 -67.90
N ILE A 75 -36.30 -19.16 -67.44
CA ILE A 75 -35.69 -18.07 -68.20
C ILE A 75 -34.34 -17.72 -67.57
N PRO A 76 -33.20 -18.10 -68.21
CA PRO A 76 -31.87 -17.86 -67.65
C PRO A 76 -31.45 -16.41 -67.90
N ILE A 77 -32.05 -15.45 -67.19
CA ILE A 77 -31.69 -14.03 -67.26
C ILE A 77 -31.16 -13.57 -65.90
N GLY A 78 -30.05 -12.84 -65.90
CA GLY A 78 -29.53 -12.19 -64.69
C GLY A 78 -28.98 -10.80 -64.98
N GLU A 79 -28.48 -10.16 -63.93
CA GLU A 79 -27.98 -8.78 -63.93
C GLU A 79 -26.48 -8.76 -63.66
N ASP A 80 -25.74 -7.89 -64.36
CA ASP A 80 -24.31 -7.69 -64.16
C ASP A 80 -24.00 -6.51 -63.21
N GLU A 81 -22.71 -6.28 -62.93
CA GLU A 81 -22.19 -5.20 -62.05
C GLU A 81 -22.69 -3.79 -62.41
N GLU A 82 -23.11 -3.55 -63.66
CA GLU A 82 -23.56 -2.25 -64.16
C GLU A 82 -25.09 -2.16 -64.29
N GLY A 83 -25.82 -3.15 -63.77
CA GLY A 83 -27.27 -3.23 -63.84
C GLY A 83 -27.80 -3.60 -65.23
N ARG A 84 -26.99 -4.31 -66.04
CA ARG A 84 -27.37 -4.75 -67.38
C ARG A 84 -27.90 -6.17 -67.35
N TYR A 85 -29.01 -6.41 -68.05
CA TYR A 85 -29.62 -7.73 -68.17
C TYR A 85 -28.92 -8.55 -69.26
N SER A 86 -28.55 -9.80 -68.97
CA SER A 86 -27.97 -10.74 -69.94
C SER A 86 -28.48 -12.16 -69.73
N PHE A 87 -28.43 -12.98 -70.78
CA PHE A 87 -28.69 -14.41 -70.64
C PHE A 87 -27.53 -15.08 -69.88
N LEU A 88 -27.86 -15.97 -68.94
CA LEU A 88 -26.88 -16.73 -68.17
C LEU A 88 -26.31 -17.85 -69.03
N SER A 89 -25.00 -18.06 -68.97
CA SER A 89 -24.40 -19.25 -69.56
C SER A 89 -24.80 -20.51 -68.79
N GLU A 90 -24.54 -21.68 -69.38
CA GLU A 90 -24.87 -22.97 -68.75
C GLU A 90 -24.20 -23.12 -67.38
N LYS A 91 -22.94 -22.69 -67.26
CA LYS A 91 -22.20 -22.71 -66.00
C LYS A 91 -22.80 -21.76 -64.96
N VAL A 92 -23.16 -20.54 -65.35
CA VAL A 92 -23.82 -19.58 -64.46
C VAL A 92 -25.22 -20.06 -64.05
N SER A 93 -25.95 -20.75 -64.93
CA SER A 93 -27.26 -21.34 -64.62
C SER A 93 -27.18 -22.47 -63.59
N GLN A 94 -26.08 -23.24 -63.58
CA GLN A 94 -25.80 -24.23 -62.53
C GLN A 94 -25.55 -23.54 -61.18
N VAL A 95 -24.70 -22.50 -61.15
CA VAL A 95 -24.43 -21.71 -59.94
C VAL A 95 -25.70 -21.03 -59.40
N GLU A 96 -26.56 -20.52 -60.28
CA GLU A 96 -27.87 -19.95 -59.92
C GLU A 96 -28.81 -21.00 -59.31
N SER A 97 -28.84 -22.21 -59.87
CA SER A 97 -29.63 -23.32 -59.31
C SER A 97 -29.14 -23.72 -57.92
N GLU A 98 -27.81 -23.72 -57.71
CA GLU A 98 -27.21 -23.93 -56.39
C GLU A 98 -27.61 -22.83 -55.40
N ARG A 99 -27.59 -21.55 -55.82
CA ARG A 99 -28.02 -20.41 -54.99
C ARG A 99 -29.45 -20.59 -54.49
N ILE A 100 -30.38 -20.92 -55.39
CA ILE A 100 -31.80 -21.14 -55.05
C ILE A 100 -31.95 -22.31 -54.07
N GLY A 101 -31.11 -23.35 -54.21
CA GLY A 101 -31.08 -24.52 -53.34
C GLY A 101 -30.54 -24.29 -51.93
N LEU A 102 -29.94 -23.12 -51.64
CA LEU A 102 -29.40 -22.81 -50.31
C LEU A 102 -30.53 -22.67 -49.27
N ILE A 103 -30.45 -23.48 -48.22
CA ILE A 103 -31.38 -23.46 -47.09
C ILE A 103 -30.96 -22.36 -46.11
N VAL A 104 -31.84 -21.38 -45.90
CA VAL A 104 -31.61 -20.29 -44.94
C VAL A 104 -32.21 -20.67 -43.58
N THR A 105 -31.37 -20.77 -42.55
CA THR A 105 -31.82 -21.07 -41.18
C THR A 105 -32.25 -19.80 -40.43
N SER A 106 -32.93 -19.96 -39.28
CA SER A 106 -33.23 -18.83 -38.37
C SER A 106 -31.96 -18.18 -37.82
N THR A 107 -30.91 -18.96 -37.55
CA THR A 107 -29.60 -18.45 -37.10
C THR A 107 -28.97 -17.53 -38.14
N ASN A 108 -29.03 -17.90 -39.43
CA ASN A 108 -28.50 -17.09 -40.52
C ASN A 108 -29.22 -15.73 -40.60
N ARG A 109 -30.55 -15.75 -40.51
CA ARG A 109 -31.38 -14.53 -40.48
C ARG A 109 -31.01 -13.63 -39.30
N ALA A 110 -30.89 -14.20 -38.10
CA ALA A 110 -30.51 -13.46 -36.90
C ALA A 110 -29.10 -12.84 -36.99
N GLN A 111 -28.15 -13.54 -37.62
CA GLN A 111 -26.79 -13.03 -37.85
C GLN A 111 -26.79 -11.83 -38.80
N ILE A 112 -27.52 -11.91 -39.92
CA ILE A 112 -27.66 -10.80 -40.88
C ILE A 112 -28.34 -9.62 -40.19
N GLN A 113 -29.45 -9.84 -39.49
CA GLN A 113 -30.15 -8.78 -38.76
C GLN A 113 -29.23 -8.11 -37.73
N SER A 114 -28.47 -8.88 -36.95
CA SER A 114 -27.53 -8.33 -35.96
C SER A 114 -26.40 -7.52 -36.60
N ARG A 115 -25.87 -7.99 -37.74
CA ARG A 115 -24.86 -7.26 -38.54
C ARG A 115 -25.43 -5.94 -39.04
N LEU A 116 -26.62 -5.94 -39.64
CA LEU A 116 -27.26 -4.75 -40.18
C LEU A 116 -27.68 -3.75 -39.09
N MET A 117 -28.12 -4.23 -37.92
CA MET A 117 -28.36 -3.39 -36.75
C MET A 117 -27.07 -2.72 -36.27
N ARG A 118 -25.95 -3.43 -36.25
CA ARG A 118 -24.64 -2.85 -35.93
C ARG A 118 -24.23 -1.79 -36.95
N GLU A 119 -24.53 -2.00 -38.22
CA GLU A 119 -24.29 -1.03 -39.28
C GLU A 119 -25.17 0.22 -39.14
N LEU A 120 -26.47 0.05 -38.84
CA LEU A 120 -27.42 1.15 -38.58
C LEU A 120 -26.93 2.03 -37.41
N PHE A 121 -26.39 1.41 -36.37
CA PHE A 121 -25.91 2.10 -35.17
C PHE A 121 -24.39 2.29 -35.11
N GLN A 122 -23.69 2.35 -36.25
CA GLN A 122 -22.26 2.67 -36.28
C GLN A 122 -21.91 3.94 -35.49
N ARG A 123 -22.83 4.92 -35.50
CA ARG A 123 -22.80 6.08 -34.61
C ARG A 123 -23.85 5.89 -33.52
N THR A 124 -23.42 5.35 -32.37
CA THR A 124 -24.30 5.22 -31.21
C THR A 124 -24.76 6.60 -30.73
N PRO A 125 -26.02 6.73 -30.26
CA PRO A 125 -26.46 7.93 -29.57
C PRO A 125 -25.49 8.32 -28.46
N SER A 126 -25.11 9.60 -28.46
CA SER A 126 -24.10 10.13 -27.54
C SER A 126 -24.47 11.56 -27.16
N VAL A 127 -24.33 11.87 -25.87
CA VAL A 127 -24.68 13.16 -25.28
C VAL A 127 -23.58 13.62 -24.33
N ASN A 128 -23.43 14.94 -24.17
CA ASN A 128 -22.55 15.53 -23.17
C ASN A 128 -23.39 16.03 -22.00
N LEU A 129 -23.37 15.31 -20.88
CA LEU A 129 -24.01 15.73 -19.65
C LEU A 129 -23.23 16.90 -19.05
N GLN A 130 -23.90 18.05 -18.90
CA GLN A 130 -23.34 19.30 -18.35
C GLN A 130 -22.02 19.75 -19.02
N GLY A 131 -21.81 19.37 -20.29
CA GLY A 131 -20.68 19.81 -21.11
C GLY A 131 -19.34 19.09 -20.83
N THR A 132 -19.27 18.26 -19.80
CA THR A 132 -18.01 17.71 -19.28
C THR A 132 -17.97 16.18 -19.31
N LYS A 133 -19.10 15.49 -19.13
CA LYS A 133 -19.18 14.03 -19.25
C LYS A 133 -19.84 13.61 -20.54
N LYS A 134 -19.05 13.00 -21.43
CA LYS A 134 -19.56 12.29 -22.59
C LYS A 134 -20.18 10.95 -22.16
N ILE A 135 -21.41 10.72 -22.56
CA ILE A 135 -22.15 9.49 -22.30
C ILE A 135 -22.53 8.87 -23.64
N ASP A 136 -21.99 7.68 -23.89
CA ASP A 136 -22.34 6.84 -25.04
C ASP A 136 -23.31 5.76 -24.59
N SER A 137 -24.37 5.53 -25.36
CA SER A 137 -25.33 4.45 -25.07
C SER A 137 -24.89 3.11 -25.66
N GLY A 138 -25.10 2.04 -24.90
CA GLY A 138 -25.07 0.67 -25.43
C GLY A 138 -26.34 0.35 -26.23
N ILE A 139 -26.28 -0.63 -27.12
CA ILE A 139 -27.40 -1.09 -27.93
C ILE A 139 -27.40 -2.61 -27.93
N CYS A 140 -28.52 -3.20 -27.53
CA CYS A 140 -28.73 -4.64 -27.51
C CYS A 140 -30.09 -4.97 -28.13
N LEU A 141 -30.16 -6.10 -28.83
CA LEU A 141 -31.43 -6.72 -29.19
C LEU A 141 -31.96 -7.47 -27.96
N PHE A 142 -33.27 -7.44 -27.76
CA PHE A 142 -33.94 -8.06 -26.63
C PHE A 142 -35.12 -8.89 -27.12
N ASP A 143 -35.13 -10.18 -26.80
CA ASP A 143 -36.21 -11.11 -27.19
C ASP A 143 -37.30 -11.28 -26.12
N GLY A 144 -37.23 -10.51 -25.03
CA GLY A 144 -38.08 -10.63 -23.85
C GLY A 144 -37.46 -11.43 -22.70
N MET A 145 -36.38 -12.19 -22.94
CA MET A 145 -35.71 -13.01 -21.93
C MET A 145 -34.19 -12.80 -21.93
N ARG A 146 -33.59 -12.54 -23.09
CA ARG A 146 -32.15 -12.47 -23.30
C ARG A 146 -31.78 -11.22 -24.08
N GLU A 147 -30.69 -10.60 -23.63
CA GLU A 147 -30.04 -9.48 -24.32
C GLU A 147 -28.92 -9.98 -25.22
N GLN A 148 -29.05 -9.76 -26.52
CA GLN A 148 -28.01 -9.98 -27.50
C GLN A 148 -27.28 -8.66 -27.79
N GLU A 149 -25.97 -8.65 -27.59
CA GLU A 149 -25.16 -7.45 -27.81
C GLU A 149 -25.11 -7.07 -29.30
N VAL A 150 -25.45 -5.81 -29.59
CA VAL A 150 -25.16 -5.19 -30.89
C VAL A 150 -23.89 -4.37 -30.75
N ILE A 151 -23.87 -3.40 -29.82
CA ILE A 151 -22.73 -2.52 -29.51
C ILE A 151 -22.74 -2.16 -28.02
N GLY A 152 -21.62 -2.36 -27.31
CA GLY A 152 -21.37 -1.74 -26.01
C GLY A 152 -22.30 -2.22 -24.89
N LYS A 153 -22.38 -3.53 -24.65
CA LYS A 153 -23.22 -4.10 -23.58
C LYS A 153 -22.76 -3.69 -22.16
N ASP A 154 -21.52 -3.22 -22.03
CA ASP A 154 -20.89 -2.75 -20.79
C ASP A 154 -21.24 -1.30 -20.41
N ARG A 155 -21.91 -0.55 -21.30
CA ARG A 155 -22.31 0.84 -21.06
C ARG A 155 -23.39 0.93 -19.99
N THR A 156 -23.37 2.01 -19.20
CA THR A 156 -24.34 2.22 -18.11
C THR A 156 -25.76 2.44 -18.64
N LEU A 157 -25.94 3.33 -19.62
CA LEU A 157 -27.21 3.53 -20.31
C LEU A 157 -27.23 2.67 -21.57
N ARG A 158 -28.31 1.91 -21.75
CA ARG A 158 -28.43 0.98 -22.88
C ARG A 158 -29.84 1.04 -23.49
N PHE A 159 -29.89 0.99 -24.81
CA PHE A 159 -31.11 0.76 -25.57
C PHE A 159 -31.32 -0.74 -25.76
N LEU A 160 -32.44 -1.25 -25.25
CA LEU A 160 -32.90 -2.61 -25.47
C LEU A 160 -33.98 -2.61 -26.54
N ILE A 161 -33.64 -3.10 -27.73
CA ILE A 161 -34.50 -3.08 -28.90
C ILE A 161 -35.24 -4.42 -29.01
N GLN A 162 -36.57 -4.38 -28.88
CA GLN A 162 -37.44 -5.53 -29.04
C GLN A 162 -38.27 -5.40 -30.32
N LEU A 163 -37.94 -6.23 -31.30
CA LEU A 163 -38.63 -6.32 -32.58
C LEU A 163 -39.67 -7.44 -32.52
N VAL A 164 -40.93 -7.13 -32.78
CA VAL A 164 -42.05 -8.07 -32.62
C VAL A 164 -42.83 -8.27 -33.92
N GLY A 165 -43.55 -9.38 -34.04
CA GLY A 165 -44.43 -9.61 -35.19
C GLY A 165 -45.61 -8.63 -35.24
N ALA A 166 -46.22 -8.49 -36.43
CA ALA A 166 -47.36 -7.60 -36.66
C ALA A 166 -48.51 -7.88 -35.68
N GLY A 167 -49.02 -6.83 -35.03
CA GLY A 167 -50.14 -6.90 -34.09
C GLY A 167 -49.76 -7.22 -32.63
N LEU A 168 -48.48 -7.46 -32.32
CA LEU A 168 -47.99 -7.73 -30.96
C LEU A 168 -47.38 -6.51 -30.26
N LEU A 169 -47.28 -5.36 -30.95
CA LEU A 169 -46.61 -4.17 -30.45
C LEU A 169 -47.26 -3.62 -29.18
N GLU A 170 -48.58 -3.49 -29.14
CA GLU A 170 -49.27 -2.86 -28.01
C GLU A 170 -49.21 -3.71 -26.73
N GLU A 171 -49.29 -5.05 -26.88
CA GLU A 171 -49.08 -5.98 -25.76
C GLU A 171 -47.65 -5.90 -25.23
N THR A 172 -46.66 -5.87 -26.14
CA THR A 172 -45.23 -5.78 -25.79
C THR A 172 -44.91 -4.46 -25.10
N LYS A 173 -45.42 -3.35 -25.64
CA LYS A 173 -45.31 -2.02 -25.03
C LYS A 173 -45.83 -2.02 -23.59
N SER A 174 -47.01 -2.60 -23.35
CA SER A 174 -47.61 -2.66 -22.01
C SER A 174 -46.75 -3.47 -21.01
N LYS A 175 -46.14 -4.57 -21.49
CA LYS A 175 -45.19 -5.37 -20.68
C LYS A 175 -43.92 -4.58 -20.36
N LEU A 176 -43.32 -3.94 -21.37
CA LEU A 176 -42.09 -3.17 -21.22
C LEU A 176 -42.26 -1.93 -20.33
N VAL A 177 -43.43 -1.28 -20.36
CA VAL A 177 -43.78 -0.20 -19.42
C VAL A 177 -43.66 -0.71 -17.98
N THR A 178 -44.26 -1.85 -17.69
CA THR A 178 -44.21 -2.46 -16.36
C THR A 178 -42.79 -2.89 -15.99
N GLU A 179 -42.06 -3.50 -16.92
CA GLU A 179 -40.69 -3.96 -16.71
C GLU A 179 -39.70 -2.82 -16.44
N SER A 180 -39.86 -1.69 -17.15
CA SER A 180 -38.99 -0.52 -17.04
C SER A 180 -39.04 0.19 -15.67
N LEU A 181 -40.06 -0.09 -14.84
CA LEU A 181 -40.19 0.43 -13.48
C LEU A 181 -39.29 -0.30 -12.46
N GLY A 182 -38.73 -1.46 -12.82
CA GLY A 182 -37.84 -2.22 -11.93
C GLY A 182 -36.56 -1.44 -11.59
N SER A 183 -36.13 -1.48 -10.33
CA SER A 183 -34.92 -0.76 -9.88
C SER A 183 -33.65 -1.22 -10.61
N GLN A 184 -33.59 -2.49 -11.02
CA GLN A 184 -32.49 -3.06 -11.81
C GLN A 184 -32.48 -2.56 -13.27
N ASN A 185 -33.62 -2.03 -13.75
CA ASN A 185 -33.81 -1.53 -15.11
C ASN A 185 -33.73 0.00 -15.17
N SER A 186 -33.34 0.67 -14.08
CA SER A 186 -33.37 2.13 -13.96
C SER A 186 -32.48 2.89 -14.94
N ALA A 187 -31.59 2.18 -15.65
CA ALA A 187 -30.69 2.71 -16.68
C ALA A 187 -30.92 2.06 -18.07
N LEU A 188 -31.99 1.28 -18.24
CA LEU A 188 -32.36 0.62 -19.50
C LEU A 188 -33.46 1.42 -20.18
N ILE A 189 -33.26 1.74 -21.45
CA ILE A 189 -34.22 2.40 -22.31
C ILE A 189 -34.72 1.34 -23.29
N TYR A 190 -36.01 1.04 -23.29
CA TYR A 190 -36.58 0.04 -24.18
C TYR A 190 -37.09 0.69 -25.45
N LEU A 191 -36.90 0.03 -26.58
CA LEU A 191 -37.39 0.43 -27.89
C LEU A 191 -38.18 -0.73 -28.49
N ALA A 192 -39.50 -0.58 -28.61
CA ALA A 192 -40.39 -1.60 -29.16
C ALA A 192 -40.86 -1.19 -30.55
N ALA A 193 -40.72 -2.08 -31.52
CA ALA A 193 -41.16 -1.85 -32.90
C ALA A 193 -41.64 -3.14 -33.56
N GLU A 194 -42.54 -3.02 -34.54
CA GLU A 194 -42.94 -4.15 -35.37
C GLU A 194 -41.83 -4.48 -36.38
N LEU A 195 -41.54 -5.76 -36.60
CA LEU A 195 -40.63 -6.23 -37.62
C LEU A 195 -41.39 -6.43 -38.94
N PRO A 196 -41.14 -5.63 -39.99
CA PRO A 196 -41.79 -5.84 -41.27
C PRO A 196 -41.44 -7.22 -41.86
N PRO A 197 -42.43 -8.01 -42.31
CA PRO A 197 -42.18 -9.37 -42.83
C PRO A 197 -41.31 -9.40 -44.10
N LYS A 198 -41.19 -8.26 -44.79
CA LYS A 198 -40.28 -8.09 -45.94
C LYS A 198 -38.81 -8.21 -45.54
N ILE A 199 -38.45 -7.87 -44.30
CA ILE A 199 -37.07 -7.93 -43.81
C ILE A 199 -36.57 -9.37 -43.76
N GLU A 200 -37.41 -10.31 -43.31
CA GLU A 200 -37.03 -11.72 -43.28
C GLU A 200 -36.71 -12.25 -44.68
N LYS A 201 -37.56 -11.92 -45.68
CA LYS A 201 -37.35 -12.32 -47.07
C LYS A 201 -36.08 -11.71 -47.66
N LEU A 202 -35.81 -10.43 -47.40
CA LEU A 202 -34.59 -9.78 -47.85
C LEU A 202 -33.35 -10.35 -47.17
N ALA A 203 -33.43 -10.71 -45.89
CA ALA A 203 -32.34 -11.38 -45.18
C ALA A 203 -32.04 -12.77 -45.76
N GLU A 204 -33.07 -13.51 -46.21
CA GLU A 204 -32.86 -14.76 -46.93
C GLU A 204 -32.12 -14.56 -48.26
N GLU A 205 -32.51 -13.56 -49.05
CA GLU A 205 -31.81 -13.25 -50.31
C GLU A 205 -30.38 -12.74 -50.08
N ILE A 206 -30.14 -11.89 -49.08
CA ILE A 206 -28.79 -11.47 -48.69
C ILE A 206 -27.93 -12.68 -48.36
N TYR A 207 -28.44 -13.61 -47.54
CA TYR A 207 -27.71 -14.83 -47.20
C TYR A 207 -27.36 -15.65 -48.44
N ARG A 208 -28.36 -15.89 -49.32
CA ARG A 208 -28.15 -16.67 -50.54
C ARG A 208 -27.09 -16.05 -51.44
N SER A 209 -27.14 -14.74 -51.65
CA SER A 209 -26.19 -14.01 -52.49
C SER A 209 -24.78 -13.97 -51.89
N GLU A 210 -24.64 -13.76 -50.57
CA GLU A 210 -23.34 -13.78 -49.89
C GLU A 210 -22.74 -15.21 -49.85
N GLU A 211 -23.56 -16.22 -49.59
CA GLU A 211 -23.11 -17.60 -49.46
C GLU A 211 -22.70 -18.21 -50.80
N ILE A 212 -23.44 -17.95 -51.89
CA ILE A 212 -23.03 -18.42 -53.22
C ILE A 212 -21.74 -17.75 -53.68
N ALA A 213 -21.58 -16.44 -53.42
CA ALA A 213 -20.34 -15.70 -53.67
C ALA A 213 -19.17 -16.30 -52.88
N ARG A 214 -19.42 -16.71 -51.63
CA ARG A 214 -18.43 -17.39 -50.79
C ARG A 214 -18.03 -18.76 -51.33
N ILE A 215 -18.98 -19.60 -51.74
CA ILE A 215 -18.74 -20.97 -52.24
C ILE A 215 -17.89 -20.93 -53.52
N HIS A 216 -18.23 -20.05 -54.47
CA HIS A 216 -17.60 -19.99 -55.79
C HIS A 216 -16.50 -18.92 -55.93
N ARG A 217 -16.00 -18.38 -54.80
CA ARG A 217 -15.05 -17.25 -54.77
C ARG A 217 -13.78 -17.44 -55.62
N ASN A 218 -13.34 -18.67 -55.83
CA ASN A 218 -12.12 -19.02 -56.56
C ASN A 218 -12.38 -19.59 -57.96
N ASP A 219 -13.59 -19.44 -58.51
CA ASP A 219 -13.89 -19.90 -59.86
C ASP A 219 -13.03 -19.14 -60.90
N SER A 220 -12.48 -19.86 -61.88
CA SER A 220 -11.62 -19.31 -62.93
C SER A 220 -12.38 -18.79 -64.14
N ASP A 221 -13.69 -19.04 -64.23
CA ASP A 221 -14.54 -18.63 -65.34
C ASP A 221 -14.97 -17.17 -65.19
N SER A 222 -14.64 -16.35 -66.19
CA SER A 222 -14.91 -14.91 -66.19
C SER A 222 -16.40 -14.55 -66.12
N GLU A 223 -17.28 -15.41 -66.65
CA GLU A 223 -18.73 -15.18 -66.59
C GLU A 223 -19.29 -15.48 -65.21
N VAL A 224 -18.79 -16.53 -64.55
CA VAL A 224 -19.13 -16.86 -63.15
C VAL A 224 -18.62 -15.75 -62.25
N VAL A 225 -17.36 -15.31 -62.38
CA VAL A 225 -16.81 -14.18 -61.60
C VAL A 225 -17.66 -12.92 -61.75
N ARG A 226 -18.12 -12.60 -62.97
CA ARG A 226 -19.01 -11.45 -63.21
C ARG A 226 -20.37 -11.62 -62.50
N TYR A 227 -20.95 -12.82 -62.56
CA TYR A 227 -22.20 -13.12 -61.86
C TYR A 227 -22.06 -13.00 -60.34
N LEU A 228 -20.98 -13.52 -59.74
CA LEU A 228 -20.77 -13.47 -58.29
C LEU A 228 -20.65 -12.03 -57.79
N LYS A 229 -19.98 -11.15 -58.53
CA LYS A 229 -19.95 -9.72 -58.18
C LYS A 229 -21.32 -9.04 -58.30
N GLY A 230 -22.15 -9.47 -59.26
CA GLY A 230 -23.56 -9.07 -59.33
C GLY A 230 -24.34 -9.50 -58.09
N GLN A 231 -24.09 -10.71 -57.57
CA GLN A 231 -24.67 -11.18 -56.31
C GLN A 231 -24.19 -10.38 -55.10
N GLU A 232 -22.91 -10.05 -55.02
CA GLU A 232 -22.35 -9.17 -53.97
C GLU A 232 -23.03 -7.80 -54.00
N HIS A 233 -23.17 -7.18 -55.17
CA HIS A 233 -23.86 -5.90 -55.33
C HIS A 233 -25.36 -5.97 -54.95
N GLN A 234 -26.03 -7.08 -55.30
CA GLN A 234 -27.42 -7.31 -54.90
C GLN A 234 -27.55 -7.46 -53.38
N ALA A 235 -26.61 -8.16 -52.73
CA ALA A 235 -26.58 -8.30 -51.28
C ALA A 235 -26.36 -6.95 -50.59
N GLU A 236 -25.49 -6.08 -51.13
CA GLU A 236 -25.28 -4.71 -50.65
C GLU A 236 -26.54 -3.86 -50.79
N THR A 237 -27.19 -3.92 -51.95
CA THR A 237 -28.44 -3.19 -52.23
C THR A 237 -29.58 -3.66 -51.32
N ASN A 238 -29.74 -4.97 -51.13
CA ASN A 238 -30.72 -5.52 -50.22
C ASN A 238 -30.40 -5.18 -48.76
N SER A 239 -29.12 -5.17 -48.38
CA SER A 239 -28.68 -4.73 -47.05
C SER A 239 -29.06 -3.27 -46.78
N GLN A 240 -28.90 -2.38 -47.77
CA GLN A 240 -29.34 -0.98 -47.68
C GLN A 240 -30.86 -0.88 -47.50
N LYS A 241 -31.65 -1.62 -48.29
CA LYS A 241 -33.12 -1.66 -48.14
C LYS A 241 -33.55 -2.17 -46.76
N VAL A 242 -32.89 -3.20 -46.23
CA VAL A 242 -33.18 -3.70 -44.89
C VAL A 242 -32.87 -2.65 -43.82
N ARG A 243 -31.75 -1.91 -43.94
CA ARG A 243 -31.44 -0.81 -43.01
C ARG A 243 -32.51 0.28 -43.04
N GLU A 244 -32.96 0.68 -44.22
CA GLU A 244 -34.04 1.66 -44.40
C GLU A 244 -35.35 1.18 -43.75
N PHE A 245 -35.75 -0.07 -43.98
CA PHE A 245 -36.94 -0.64 -43.35
C PHE A 245 -36.81 -0.80 -41.83
N LEU A 246 -35.62 -1.13 -41.32
CA LEU A 246 -35.38 -1.16 -39.88
C LEU A 246 -35.48 0.24 -39.28
N GLU A 247 -34.90 1.25 -39.93
CA GLU A 247 -34.95 2.63 -39.47
C GLU A 247 -36.39 3.16 -39.44
N GLU A 248 -37.18 2.91 -40.49
CA GLU A 248 -38.61 3.25 -40.56
C GLU A 248 -39.41 2.53 -39.47
N ALA A 249 -39.23 1.22 -39.32
CA ALA A 249 -39.92 0.43 -38.30
C ALA A 249 -39.61 0.92 -36.87
N LEU A 250 -38.35 1.25 -36.59
CA LEU A 250 -37.93 1.79 -35.31
C LEU A 250 -38.45 3.22 -35.09
N ALA A 251 -38.59 4.03 -36.14
CA ALA A 251 -39.19 5.36 -36.06
C ALA A 251 -40.71 5.31 -35.78
N ASP A 252 -41.41 4.31 -36.29
CA ASP A 252 -42.83 4.07 -36.00
C ASP A 252 -43.06 3.37 -34.64
N GLY A 253 -41.98 3.04 -33.93
CA GLY A 253 -42.01 2.35 -32.65
C GLY A 253 -42.26 3.24 -31.42
N TRP A 254 -42.05 2.63 -30.25
CA TRP A 254 -42.21 3.25 -28.94
C TRP A 254 -40.91 3.19 -28.13
N ILE A 255 -40.51 4.34 -27.59
CA ILE A 255 -39.46 4.47 -26.58
C ILE A 255 -40.10 4.41 -25.20
N ILE A 256 -39.55 3.57 -24.33
CA ILE A 256 -40.07 3.33 -22.98
C ILE A 256 -38.94 3.46 -21.97
N PHE A 257 -39.12 4.30 -20.96
CA PHE A 257 -38.16 4.51 -19.88
C PHE A 257 -38.89 4.79 -18.57
N ARG A 258 -38.60 4.02 -17.52
CA ARG A 258 -39.16 4.21 -16.16
C ARG A 258 -40.69 4.38 -16.10
N GLY A 259 -41.41 3.62 -16.91
CA GLY A 259 -42.87 3.65 -16.99
C GLY A 259 -43.44 4.61 -18.04
N ASP A 260 -42.64 5.55 -18.55
CA ASP A 260 -43.07 6.50 -19.57
C ASP A 260 -42.88 5.93 -20.97
N ALA A 261 -43.98 5.80 -21.72
CA ALA A 261 -43.99 5.36 -23.11
C ALA A 261 -44.28 6.53 -24.05
N ASN A 262 -43.39 6.77 -25.03
CA ASN A 262 -43.55 7.81 -26.04
C ASN A 262 -43.30 7.23 -27.43
N ALA A 263 -44.06 7.66 -28.43
CA ALA A 263 -43.74 7.36 -29.82
C ALA A 263 -42.38 7.98 -30.18
N VAL A 264 -41.57 7.27 -30.96
CA VAL A 264 -40.19 7.69 -31.26
C VAL A 264 -40.17 9.05 -31.95
N LEU A 265 -41.02 9.25 -32.97
CA LEU A 265 -41.12 10.51 -33.70
C LEU A 265 -41.65 11.70 -32.88
N ASN A 266 -42.27 11.46 -31.73
CA ASN A 266 -42.63 12.56 -30.81
C ASN A 266 -41.40 13.12 -30.07
N ARG A 267 -40.29 12.37 -30.03
CA ARG A 267 -39.03 12.78 -29.38
C ARG A 267 -38.04 13.42 -30.35
N GLY A 268 -38.22 13.30 -31.66
CA GLY A 268 -37.32 13.90 -32.65
C GLY A 268 -37.76 13.66 -34.09
N SER A 269 -37.19 14.43 -35.03
CA SER A 269 -37.50 14.35 -36.47
C SER A 269 -36.99 13.09 -37.18
N SER A 270 -36.03 12.40 -36.57
CA SER A 270 -35.46 11.15 -37.06
C SER A 270 -35.26 10.18 -35.90
N LEU A 271 -35.06 8.89 -36.20
CA LEU A 271 -34.72 7.88 -35.18
C LEU A 271 -33.49 8.32 -34.35
N HIS A 272 -32.43 8.78 -35.02
CA HIS A 272 -31.20 9.19 -34.34
C HIS A 272 -31.43 10.39 -33.41
N ASP A 273 -32.19 11.40 -33.86
CA ASP A 273 -32.51 12.58 -33.04
C ASP A 273 -33.37 12.20 -31.82
N ALA A 274 -34.37 11.34 -32.02
CA ALA A 274 -35.25 10.85 -30.96
C ALA A 274 -34.48 10.08 -29.89
N LEU A 275 -33.61 9.15 -30.29
CA LEU A 275 -32.77 8.39 -29.35
C LEU A 275 -31.77 9.29 -28.63
N LYS A 276 -31.20 10.28 -29.30
CA LYS A 276 -30.29 11.25 -28.68
C LYS A 276 -31.01 12.11 -27.63
N ASN A 277 -32.21 12.60 -27.94
CA ASN A 277 -33.01 13.38 -27.00
C ASN A 277 -33.45 12.54 -25.79
N GLN A 278 -33.90 11.31 -26.02
CA GLN A 278 -34.21 10.37 -24.93
C GLN A 278 -32.97 10.09 -24.07
N LEU A 279 -31.80 9.90 -24.68
CA LEU A 279 -30.57 9.65 -23.94
C LEU A 279 -30.18 10.86 -23.08
N GLN A 280 -30.39 12.08 -23.56
CA GLN A 280 -30.13 13.31 -22.80
C GLN A 280 -30.97 13.38 -21.51
N ASP A 281 -32.27 13.11 -21.62
CA ASP A 281 -33.20 13.10 -20.49
C ASP A 281 -32.84 11.97 -19.51
N SER A 282 -32.70 10.75 -20.04
CA SER A 282 -32.38 9.55 -19.24
C SER A 282 -31.03 9.69 -18.53
N ALA A 283 -30.04 10.32 -19.15
CA ALA A 283 -28.75 10.59 -18.54
C ALA A 283 -28.85 11.51 -17.33
N SER A 284 -29.67 12.57 -17.41
CA SER A 284 -29.87 13.50 -16.29
C SER A 284 -30.54 12.81 -15.08
N GLU A 285 -31.43 11.87 -15.34
CA GLU A 285 -32.13 11.09 -14.32
C GLU A 285 -31.29 9.96 -13.70
N VAL A 286 -30.46 9.28 -14.51
CA VAL A 286 -29.59 8.20 -14.04
C VAL A 286 -28.39 8.76 -13.29
N PHE A 287 -27.81 9.85 -13.79
CA PHE A 287 -26.69 10.56 -13.15
C PHE A 287 -27.18 11.78 -12.36
N SER A 288 -28.21 11.59 -11.55
CA SER A 288 -28.89 12.67 -10.82
C SER A 288 -28.00 13.47 -9.85
N LYS A 289 -26.85 12.90 -9.45
CA LYS A 289 -25.87 13.54 -8.56
C LYS A 289 -24.60 14.01 -9.28
N TYR A 290 -24.57 13.95 -10.62
CA TYR A 290 -23.42 14.44 -11.39
C TYR A 290 -23.17 15.93 -11.18
N SER A 291 -24.26 16.72 -11.06
CA SER A 291 -24.22 18.17 -10.86
C SER A 291 -23.54 18.62 -9.57
N PHE A 292 -23.29 17.71 -8.62
CA PHE A 292 -22.56 18.06 -7.40
C PHE A 292 -21.07 18.24 -7.66
N ALA A 293 -20.52 17.59 -8.70
CA ALA A 293 -19.11 17.68 -9.08
C ALA A 293 -18.97 17.46 -10.59
N ASP A 294 -19.54 18.37 -11.36
CA ASP A 294 -19.69 18.29 -12.81
C ASP A 294 -18.41 18.66 -13.58
N GLN A 295 -17.32 19.03 -12.91
CA GLN A 295 -16.07 19.39 -13.56
C GLN A 295 -15.11 18.20 -13.68
N ASN A 296 -14.39 18.11 -14.81
CA ASN A 296 -13.28 17.17 -14.95
C ASN A 296 -12.00 17.76 -14.35
N VAL A 297 -11.83 17.57 -13.04
CA VAL A 297 -10.68 18.10 -12.31
C VAL A 297 -9.36 17.45 -12.79
N PRO A 298 -8.32 18.23 -13.15
CA PRO A 298 -7.02 17.67 -13.51
C PRO A 298 -6.33 16.96 -12.35
N ALA A 299 -5.55 15.90 -12.66
CA ALA A 299 -4.85 15.11 -11.65
C ALA A 299 -3.92 15.92 -10.72
N LYS A 300 -3.39 17.06 -11.18
CA LYS A 300 -2.50 17.94 -10.40
C LYS A 300 -3.20 18.69 -9.25
N VAL A 301 -4.53 18.78 -9.28
CA VAL A 301 -5.29 19.64 -8.35
C VAL A 301 -5.28 19.09 -6.93
N ALA A 302 -5.52 17.79 -6.73
CA ALA A 302 -5.52 17.18 -5.39
C ALA A 302 -4.21 17.47 -4.60
N PRO A 303 -3.00 17.21 -5.14
CA PRO A 303 -1.77 17.54 -4.43
C PRO A 303 -1.51 19.06 -4.35
N ALA A 304 -1.97 19.86 -5.31
CA ALA A 304 -1.83 21.33 -5.25
C ALA A 304 -2.72 21.94 -4.15
N PHE A 305 -3.95 21.43 -3.99
CA PHE A 305 -4.85 21.78 -2.90
C PHE A 305 -4.19 21.53 -1.54
N LEU A 306 -3.63 20.33 -1.33
CA LEU A 306 -2.93 19.99 -0.08
C LEU A 306 -1.71 20.88 0.20
N LYS A 307 -1.01 21.35 -0.84
CA LYS A 307 0.15 22.25 -0.70
C LYS A 307 -0.24 23.71 -0.42
N THR A 308 -1.52 24.04 -0.46
CA THR A 308 -1.99 25.41 -0.22
C THR A 308 -1.84 25.75 1.26
N GLN A 309 -0.92 26.66 1.58
CA GLN A 309 -0.65 27.07 2.97
C GLN A 309 -1.78 27.93 3.54
N ASP A 310 -2.33 28.82 2.74
CA ASP A 310 -3.44 29.70 3.12
C ASP A 310 -4.59 29.53 2.14
N LEU A 311 -5.68 28.90 2.61
CA LEU A 311 -6.90 28.73 1.83
C LEU A 311 -7.53 30.07 1.42
N SER A 312 -7.25 31.18 2.11
CA SER A 312 -7.77 32.49 1.72
C SER A 312 -7.27 32.96 0.35
N GLN A 313 -6.13 32.41 -0.09
CA GLN A 313 -5.46 32.73 -1.36
C GLN A 313 -5.58 31.60 -2.39
N ILE A 314 -6.47 30.61 -2.16
CA ILE A 314 -6.62 29.49 -3.09
C ILE A 314 -7.16 29.98 -4.43
N SER A 315 -6.51 29.60 -5.52
CA SER A 315 -6.95 29.93 -6.88
C SER A 315 -8.05 28.97 -7.34
N SER A 316 -8.88 29.41 -8.28
CA SER A 316 -9.87 28.55 -8.94
C SER A 316 -9.23 27.38 -9.72
N GLU A 317 -7.95 27.47 -10.07
CA GLU A 317 -7.22 26.34 -10.66
C GLU A 317 -6.99 25.20 -9.66
N ASN A 318 -6.79 25.55 -8.38
CA ASN A 318 -6.57 24.60 -7.29
C ASN A 318 -7.86 24.25 -6.54
N ASP A 319 -8.92 25.07 -6.69
CA ASP A 319 -10.26 24.82 -6.14
C ASP A 319 -11.36 24.97 -7.22
N PRO A 320 -11.39 24.10 -8.25
CA PRO A 320 -12.29 24.24 -9.40
C PRO A 320 -13.78 24.14 -9.03
N LEU A 321 -14.12 23.37 -7.99
CA LEU A 321 -15.49 23.22 -7.51
C LEU A 321 -15.86 24.25 -6.42
N SER A 322 -14.96 25.19 -6.09
CA SER A 322 -15.20 26.20 -5.05
C SER A 322 -15.66 25.59 -3.72
N VAL A 323 -14.99 24.51 -3.29
CA VAL A 323 -15.35 23.84 -2.02
C VAL A 323 -14.84 24.60 -0.80
N VAL A 324 -13.98 25.60 -0.99
CA VAL A 324 -13.53 26.49 0.08
C VAL A 324 -14.51 27.64 0.25
N SER A 325 -14.85 27.96 1.50
CA SER A 325 -15.71 29.10 1.84
C SER A 325 -15.00 30.08 2.76
N ILE A 326 -15.26 31.37 2.53
CA ILE A 326 -14.75 32.48 3.32
C ILE A 326 -15.93 33.06 4.11
N GLN A 327 -15.94 32.84 5.43
CA GLN A 327 -16.92 33.43 6.33
C GLN A 327 -16.23 34.42 7.27
N GLY A 328 -16.35 35.72 6.98
CA GLY A 328 -15.64 36.77 7.72
C GLY A 328 -14.13 36.60 7.58
N SER A 329 -13.42 36.47 8.70
CA SER A 329 -11.97 36.23 8.73
C SER A 329 -11.57 34.74 8.75
N LYS A 330 -12.53 33.81 8.67
CA LYS A 330 -12.26 32.36 8.72
C LYS A 330 -12.49 31.73 7.36
N THR A 331 -11.41 31.23 6.77
CA THR A 331 -11.46 30.41 5.55
C THR A 331 -11.39 28.93 5.92
N HIS A 332 -12.29 28.12 5.39
CA HIS A 332 -12.37 26.69 5.68
C HIS A 332 -12.98 25.91 4.50
N VAL A 333 -12.80 24.60 4.50
CA VAL A 333 -13.48 23.72 3.53
C VAL A 333 -14.95 23.62 3.92
N ASN A 334 -15.84 23.99 3.01
CA ASN A 334 -17.28 23.88 3.20
C ASN A 334 -17.72 22.41 3.14
N CYS A 335 -17.62 21.70 4.26
CA CYS A 335 -18.01 20.30 4.36
C CYS A 335 -19.51 20.06 4.10
N ALA A 336 -20.34 21.10 4.02
CA ALA A 336 -21.75 21.02 3.61
C ALA A 336 -21.93 21.11 2.08
N HIS A 337 -20.86 21.26 1.30
CA HIS A 337 -20.92 21.17 -0.16
C HIS A 337 -21.49 19.80 -0.57
N PRO A 338 -22.48 19.72 -1.49
CA PRO A 338 -23.18 18.48 -1.80
C PRO A 338 -22.26 17.30 -2.14
N ALA A 339 -21.19 17.52 -2.91
CA ALA A 339 -20.24 16.45 -3.23
C ALA A 339 -19.44 15.95 -2.01
N LEU A 340 -19.07 16.84 -1.09
CA LEU A 340 -18.35 16.48 0.13
C LEU A 340 -19.27 15.78 1.14
N ALA A 341 -20.53 16.19 1.20
CA ALA A 341 -21.55 15.54 2.03
C ALA A 341 -21.78 14.08 1.61
N GLU A 342 -21.91 13.81 0.30
CA GLU A 342 -22.08 12.44 -0.22
C GLU A 342 -20.88 11.53 0.07
N ILE A 343 -19.65 12.06 0.01
CA ILE A 343 -18.44 11.32 0.36
C ILE A 343 -18.40 11.03 1.87
N GLN A 344 -18.80 11.98 2.72
CA GLN A 344 -18.90 11.75 4.16
C GLN A 344 -19.97 10.70 4.50
N ASP A 345 -21.14 10.76 3.87
CA ASP A 345 -22.21 9.76 4.01
C ASP A 345 -21.77 8.37 3.56
N PHE A 346 -20.93 8.29 2.52
CA PHE A 346 -20.31 7.04 2.10
C PHE A 346 -19.42 6.46 3.21
N PHE A 347 -18.61 7.27 3.89
CA PHE A 347 -17.77 6.81 5.00
C PHE A 347 -18.60 6.36 6.21
N GLY A 348 -19.77 6.97 6.45
CA GLY A 348 -20.70 6.52 7.49
C GLY A 348 -21.27 5.11 7.24
N ARG A 349 -21.47 4.74 5.97
CA ARG A 349 -21.98 3.41 5.56
C ARG A 349 -20.89 2.37 5.34
N HIS A 350 -19.68 2.81 5.04
CA HIS A 350 -18.55 1.96 4.69
C HIS A 350 -17.34 2.41 5.50
N PRO A 351 -17.09 1.82 6.68
CA PRO A 351 -15.95 2.20 7.50
C PRO A 351 -14.64 1.76 6.82
N ASN A 352 -13.65 2.64 6.87
CA ASN A 352 -12.28 2.41 6.41
C ASN A 352 -12.17 1.86 4.97
N PRO A 353 -12.82 2.48 3.96
CA PRO A 353 -12.75 1.98 2.59
C PRO A 353 -11.37 2.28 1.98
N GLU A 354 -10.91 1.39 1.10
CA GLU A 354 -9.79 1.67 0.21
C GLU A 354 -10.16 2.75 -0.81
N GLY A 355 -9.20 3.58 -1.19
CA GLY A 355 -9.37 4.64 -2.18
C GLY A 355 -9.90 4.11 -3.50
N LYS A 356 -9.49 2.91 -3.93
CA LYS A 356 -10.02 2.27 -5.15
C LYS A 356 -11.53 2.09 -5.10
N ARG A 357 -12.07 1.58 -3.99
CA ARG A 357 -13.51 1.37 -3.80
C ARG A 357 -14.27 2.67 -3.88
N LEU A 358 -13.74 3.73 -3.25
CA LEU A 358 -14.34 5.06 -3.28
C LEU A 358 -14.35 5.62 -4.72
N LEU A 359 -13.23 5.55 -5.43
CA LEU A 359 -13.12 6.04 -6.81
C LEU A 359 -14.08 5.29 -7.74
N ASP A 360 -14.22 3.97 -7.56
CA ASP A 360 -15.10 3.16 -8.39
C ASP A 360 -16.59 3.46 -8.09
N GLU A 361 -16.98 3.65 -6.82
CA GLU A 361 -18.34 4.02 -6.42
C GLU A 361 -18.77 5.35 -7.06
N PHE A 362 -18.00 6.41 -6.85
CA PHE A 362 -18.34 7.75 -7.33
C PHE A 362 -18.16 7.93 -8.85
N SER A 363 -17.51 6.98 -9.53
CA SER A 363 -17.45 6.94 -11.00
C SER A 363 -18.72 6.39 -11.66
N ARG A 364 -19.59 5.72 -10.90
CA ARG A 364 -20.83 5.11 -11.37
C ARG A 364 -22.04 6.00 -11.09
N ALA A 365 -23.17 5.67 -11.72
CA ALA A 365 -24.45 6.30 -11.39
C ALA A 365 -24.78 6.06 -9.90
N PRO A 366 -25.34 7.04 -9.17
CA PRO A 366 -25.89 8.30 -9.68
C PRO A 366 -24.89 9.46 -9.81
N PHE A 367 -23.61 9.25 -9.46
CA PHE A 367 -22.60 10.31 -9.41
C PHE A 367 -21.93 10.52 -10.76
N GLY A 368 -21.14 9.55 -11.22
CA GLY A 368 -20.47 9.62 -12.50
C GLY A 368 -19.25 10.54 -12.56
N TRP A 369 -18.66 10.92 -11.44
CA TRP A 369 -17.53 11.84 -11.39
C TRP A 369 -16.23 11.20 -11.91
N SER A 370 -15.31 12.03 -12.39
CA SER A 370 -13.98 11.54 -12.74
C SER A 370 -13.20 11.15 -11.48
N LYS A 371 -12.31 10.17 -11.60
CA LYS A 371 -11.51 9.68 -10.45
C LYS A 371 -10.67 10.79 -9.81
N ASP A 372 -10.11 11.69 -10.64
CA ASP A 372 -9.33 12.82 -10.15
C ASP A 372 -10.19 13.85 -9.39
N THR A 373 -11.45 14.04 -9.79
CA THR A 373 -12.42 14.89 -9.07
C THR A 373 -12.72 14.34 -7.68
N THR A 374 -13.03 13.05 -7.59
CA THR A 374 -13.23 12.38 -6.29
C THR A 374 -11.97 12.45 -5.43
N ARG A 375 -10.77 12.21 -6.00
CA ARG A 375 -9.51 12.32 -5.25
C ARG A 375 -9.26 13.73 -4.69
N TYR A 376 -9.58 14.77 -5.46
CA TYR A 376 -9.49 16.16 -5.00
C TYR A 376 -10.49 16.47 -3.87
N LEU A 377 -11.75 16.01 -3.99
CA LEU A 377 -12.74 16.18 -2.94
C LEU A 377 -12.31 15.50 -1.62
N VAL A 378 -11.72 14.31 -1.71
CA VAL A 378 -11.15 13.62 -0.54
C VAL A 378 -9.95 14.38 0.02
N ALA A 379 -9.10 14.97 -0.83
CA ALA A 379 -8.00 15.81 -0.39
C ALA A 379 -8.50 17.04 0.38
N ALA A 380 -9.64 17.62 -0.01
CA ALA A 380 -10.27 18.71 0.73
C ALA A 380 -10.76 18.26 2.12
N LEU A 381 -11.39 17.08 2.23
CA LEU A 381 -11.78 16.51 3.53
C LEU A 381 -10.56 16.19 4.42
N TYR A 382 -9.45 15.76 3.82
CA TYR A 382 -8.20 15.52 4.52
C TYR A 382 -7.60 16.82 5.06
N TYR A 383 -7.58 17.87 4.23
CA TYR A 383 -7.12 19.20 4.62
C TYR A 383 -7.89 19.74 5.85
N ASP A 384 -9.22 19.58 5.85
CA ASP A 384 -10.09 19.99 6.96
C ASP A 384 -10.10 19.01 8.15
N GLN A 385 -9.22 18.00 8.12
CA GLN A 385 -9.06 16.98 9.17
C GLN A 385 -10.36 16.22 9.49
N LYS A 386 -11.25 16.04 8.51
CA LYS A 386 -12.45 15.19 8.64
C LYS A 386 -12.13 13.71 8.46
N ILE A 387 -11.00 13.42 7.82
CA ILE A 387 -10.47 12.08 7.62
C ILE A 387 -8.98 12.04 7.93
N LYS A 388 -8.50 10.85 8.28
CA LYS A 388 -7.10 10.42 8.25
C LYS A 388 -6.90 9.50 7.06
N ILE A 389 -5.66 9.31 6.64
CA ILE A 389 -5.30 8.26 5.67
C ILE A 389 -4.42 7.23 6.35
N ARG A 390 -4.57 5.97 5.97
CA ARG A 390 -3.71 4.88 6.43
C ARG A 390 -2.90 4.34 5.27
N VAL A 391 -1.58 4.38 5.41
CA VAL A 391 -0.61 3.91 4.41
C VAL A 391 0.45 3.07 5.13
N GLY A 392 0.67 1.84 4.66
CA GLY A 392 1.67 0.94 5.25
C GLY A 392 1.41 0.60 6.73
N GLY A 393 0.15 0.63 7.17
CA GLY A 393 -0.25 0.33 8.56
C GLY A 393 -0.19 1.53 9.52
N HIS A 394 0.26 2.70 9.07
CA HIS A 394 0.32 3.92 9.88
C HIS A 394 -0.76 4.92 9.46
N ASP A 395 -1.32 5.63 10.44
CA ASP A 395 -2.33 6.67 10.23
C ASP A 395 -1.65 8.03 10.11
N TYR A 396 -2.06 8.81 9.12
CA TYR A 396 -1.61 10.16 8.86
C TYR A 396 -2.80 11.10 8.94
N SER A 397 -2.68 12.16 9.72
CA SER A 397 -3.70 13.19 9.91
C SER A 397 -3.23 14.59 9.52
N VAL A 398 -1.98 14.72 9.09
CA VAL A 398 -1.36 15.98 8.66
C VAL A 398 -0.76 15.86 7.27
N ILE A 399 -0.62 16.99 6.61
CA ILE A 399 -0.08 17.10 5.27
C ILE A 399 1.45 16.99 5.35
N GLY A 400 1.95 15.81 5.00
CA GLY A 400 3.37 15.51 4.85
C GLY A 400 3.68 14.77 3.56
N ASP A 401 4.90 14.26 3.43
CA ASP A 401 5.38 13.61 2.20
C ASP A 401 4.56 12.35 1.88
N GLN A 402 4.15 11.59 2.89
CA GLN A 402 3.33 10.39 2.71
C GLN A 402 1.92 10.75 2.24
N ALA A 403 1.31 11.80 2.80
CA ALA A 403 0.03 12.30 2.33
C ALA A 403 0.10 12.84 0.89
N LEU A 404 1.14 13.63 0.58
CA LEU A 404 1.35 14.13 -0.78
C LEU A 404 1.59 12.99 -1.78
N ALA A 405 2.32 11.94 -1.39
CA ALA A 405 2.53 10.76 -2.21
C ALA A 405 1.22 9.97 -2.42
N ALA A 406 0.42 9.79 -1.36
CA ALA A 406 -0.87 9.11 -1.40
C ALA A 406 -1.83 9.78 -2.41
N PHE A 407 -1.97 11.11 -2.35
CA PHE A 407 -2.86 11.89 -3.22
C PHE A 407 -2.28 12.25 -4.60
N LYS A 408 -1.06 11.79 -4.93
CA LYS A 408 -0.36 12.18 -6.17
C LYS A 408 -1.05 11.67 -7.44
N THR A 409 -1.51 10.42 -7.44
CA THR A 409 -2.09 9.75 -8.62
C THR A 409 -3.23 8.81 -8.21
N ASN A 410 -4.06 8.38 -9.17
CA ASN A 410 -5.10 7.38 -8.90
C ASN A 410 -4.47 6.04 -8.47
N THR A 411 -3.31 5.69 -9.03
CA THR A 411 -2.61 4.45 -8.68
C THR A 411 -2.11 4.44 -7.24
N SER A 412 -1.46 5.52 -6.79
CA SER A 412 -1.02 5.65 -5.40
C SER A 412 -2.20 5.71 -4.43
N PHE A 413 -3.29 6.37 -4.83
CA PHE A 413 -4.48 6.52 -4.01
C PHE A 413 -5.28 5.22 -3.85
N ASN A 414 -5.23 4.31 -4.83
CA ASN A 414 -6.01 3.06 -4.81
C ASN A 414 -5.81 2.24 -3.54
N THR A 415 -4.58 2.19 -3.01
CA THR A 415 -4.20 1.40 -1.82
C THR A 415 -4.34 2.16 -0.50
N VAL A 416 -4.73 3.43 -0.55
CA VAL A 416 -4.88 4.26 0.64
C VAL A 416 -6.16 3.87 1.35
N VAL A 417 -6.09 3.53 2.63
CA VAL A 417 -7.29 3.31 3.44
C VAL A 417 -7.72 4.64 4.04
N ILE A 418 -8.98 5.03 3.85
CA ILE A 418 -9.50 6.32 4.28
C ILE A 418 -10.22 6.13 5.62
N VAL A 419 -9.77 6.79 6.67
CA VAL A 419 -10.28 6.58 8.04
C VAL A 419 -11.03 7.85 8.48
N PRO A 420 -12.31 7.78 8.88
CA PRO A 420 -12.99 8.93 9.48
C PRO A 420 -12.26 9.46 10.70
N ASN A 421 -12.04 10.77 10.79
CA ASN A 421 -11.33 11.37 11.92
C ASN A 421 -12.31 11.76 13.03
N ASN A 422 -12.77 10.76 13.78
CA ASN A 422 -13.66 10.98 14.93
C ASN A 422 -12.89 11.36 16.21
N ASP A 423 -11.60 11.04 16.28
CA ASP A 423 -10.73 11.30 17.43
C ASP A 423 -9.93 12.59 17.23
N GLN A 424 -10.65 13.71 17.03
CA GLN A 424 -9.99 15.00 16.91
C GLN A 424 -9.31 15.38 18.22
N ILE A 425 -8.03 15.75 18.14
CA ILE A 425 -7.24 16.18 19.30
C ILE A 425 -7.91 17.42 19.91
N SER A 426 -8.19 17.36 21.21
CA SER A 426 -8.94 18.41 21.89
C SER A 426 -8.22 19.77 21.77
N PRO A 427 -8.96 20.89 21.77
CA PRO A 427 -8.37 22.23 21.74
C PRO A 427 -7.31 22.45 22.83
N GLU A 428 -7.55 21.92 24.03
CA GLU A 428 -6.66 22.06 25.19
C GLU A 428 -5.33 21.32 24.96
N VAL A 429 -5.38 20.09 24.44
CA VAL A 429 -4.19 19.31 24.08
C VAL A 429 -3.38 20.03 23.00
N ARG A 430 -4.04 20.58 21.98
CA ARG A 430 -3.38 21.37 20.92
C ARG A 430 -2.75 22.65 21.45
N GLN A 431 -3.43 23.36 22.36
CA GLN A 431 -2.92 24.56 22.99
C GLN A 431 -1.69 24.26 23.85
N ARG A 432 -1.72 23.17 24.63
CA ARG A 432 -0.58 22.72 25.43
C ARG A 432 0.62 22.34 24.56
N ALA A 433 0.37 21.60 23.47
CA ALA A 433 1.42 21.23 22.51
C ALA A 433 2.07 22.46 21.87
N ALA A 434 1.27 23.42 21.42
CA ALA A 434 1.75 24.67 20.85
C ALA A 434 2.57 25.48 21.86
N GLN A 435 2.07 25.66 23.08
CA GLN A 435 2.79 26.40 24.14
C GLN A 435 4.13 25.75 24.48
N ARG A 436 4.17 24.42 24.68
CA ARG A 436 5.42 23.69 24.95
C ARG A 436 6.42 23.82 23.82
N LEU A 437 5.96 23.80 22.56
CA LEU A 437 6.86 24.04 21.43
C LEU A 437 7.35 25.48 21.38
N VAL A 438 6.52 26.48 21.68
CA VAL A 438 6.94 27.89 21.83
C VAL A 438 8.04 28.00 22.88
N ASP A 439 7.84 27.40 24.06
CA ASP A 439 8.80 27.44 25.16
C ASP A 439 10.14 26.77 24.79
N LEU A 440 10.11 25.68 24.02
CA LEU A 440 11.30 24.92 23.62
C LEU A 440 12.08 25.53 22.45
N THR A 441 11.39 26.22 21.53
CA THR A 441 11.94 26.69 20.24
C THR A 441 12.05 28.22 20.12
N GLY A 442 11.25 28.97 20.88
CA GLY A 442 11.10 30.42 20.73
C GLY A 442 10.27 30.86 19.52
N GLU A 443 9.77 29.94 18.69
CA GLU A 443 8.90 30.27 17.55
C GLU A 443 7.44 30.46 17.98
N ASN A 444 6.71 31.31 17.26
CA ASN A 444 5.26 31.39 17.42
C ASN A 444 4.58 30.19 16.76
N VAL A 445 3.94 29.34 17.58
CA VAL A 445 3.24 28.13 17.14
C VAL A 445 1.74 28.30 17.36
N LEU A 446 0.97 28.29 16.26
CA LEU A 446 -0.49 28.29 16.34
C LEU A 446 -1.00 26.89 16.77
N PRO A 447 -2.09 26.79 17.55
CA PRO A 447 -2.65 25.52 18.04
C PRO A 447 -3.43 24.75 16.96
N LEU A 448 -2.83 24.60 15.79
CA LEU A 448 -3.35 23.85 14.65
C LEU A 448 -2.50 22.58 14.49
N PRO A 449 -3.10 21.38 14.32
CA PRO A 449 -2.34 20.14 14.22
C PRO A 449 -1.25 20.18 13.15
N GLN A 450 -1.56 20.71 11.96
CA GLN A 450 -0.58 20.90 10.89
C GLN A 450 0.62 21.73 11.34
N ARG A 451 0.40 22.91 11.93
CA ARG A 451 1.49 23.81 12.34
C ARG A 451 2.34 23.19 13.45
N ILE A 452 1.71 22.51 14.40
CA ILE A 452 2.40 21.78 15.48
C ILE A 452 3.31 20.70 14.89
N SER A 453 2.78 19.89 13.95
CA SER A 453 3.54 18.84 13.28
C SER A 453 4.67 19.40 12.39
N ASP A 454 4.46 20.53 11.72
CA ASP A 454 5.51 21.20 10.92
C ASP A 454 6.68 21.63 11.80
N VAL A 455 6.39 22.30 12.93
CA VAL A 455 7.42 22.74 13.90
C VAL A 455 8.12 21.53 14.52
N ALA A 456 7.37 20.47 14.88
CA ALA A 456 7.97 19.24 15.39
C ALA A 456 8.92 18.60 14.36
N ARG A 457 8.52 18.51 13.07
CA ARG A 457 9.38 17.99 12.00
C ARG A 457 10.65 18.79 11.82
N GLU A 458 10.61 20.10 12.04
CA GLU A 458 11.80 20.93 11.93
C GLU A 458 12.73 20.80 13.16
N TYR A 459 12.18 20.83 14.38
CA TYR A 459 12.96 20.97 15.61
C TYR A 459 13.30 19.65 16.30
N VAL A 460 12.46 18.62 16.19
CA VAL A 460 12.76 17.33 16.83
C VAL A 460 14.09 16.71 16.35
N PRO A 461 14.47 16.78 15.05
CA PRO A 461 15.81 16.34 14.63
C PRO A 461 16.94 17.15 15.28
N LYS A 462 16.73 18.44 15.54
CA LYS A 462 17.69 19.30 16.26
C LYS A 462 17.80 18.84 17.72
N PHE A 463 16.67 18.54 18.38
CA PHE A 463 16.65 18.01 19.75
C PHE A 463 17.32 16.64 19.86
N LEU A 464 17.08 15.73 18.91
CA LEU A 464 17.77 14.44 18.87
C LEU A 464 19.29 14.62 18.79
N LYS A 465 19.76 15.53 17.93
CA LYS A 465 21.18 15.87 17.82
C LYS A 465 21.76 16.49 19.10
N GLU A 466 20.98 17.27 19.84
CA GLU A 466 21.38 17.80 21.15
C GLU A 466 21.60 16.70 22.19
N ILE A 467 20.83 15.61 22.11
CA ILE A 467 20.82 14.49 23.05
C ILE A 467 21.79 13.38 22.63
N ASP A 468 22.14 13.24 21.35
CA ASP A 468 22.89 12.10 20.80
C ASP A 468 24.17 11.73 21.56
N ALA A 469 24.93 12.72 22.04
CA ALA A 469 26.18 12.50 22.78
C ALA A 469 26.00 12.34 24.30
N LEU A 470 24.81 12.61 24.84
CA LEU A 470 24.57 12.57 26.29
C LEU A 470 24.61 11.13 26.86
N PRO A 471 23.99 10.11 26.24
CA PRO A 471 24.05 8.73 26.75
C PRO A 471 25.47 8.23 27.03
N ASP A 472 26.39 8.48 26.11
CA ASP A 472 27.79 8.07 26.27
C ASP A 472 28.50 8.83 27.39
N ARG A 473 28.23 10.14 27.51
CA ARG A 473 28.80 11.00 28.58
C ARG A 473 28.28 10.64 29.97
N VAL A 474 27.02 10.25 30.08
CA VAL A 474 26.42 9.90 31.38
C VAL A 474 26.67 8.45 31.78
N SER A 475 27.16 7.64 30.86
CA SER A 475 27.45 6.23 31.12
C SER A 475 28.47 6.11 32.23
N ASN A 476 28.13 5.35 33.27
CA ASN A 476 28.94 5.17 34.48
C ASN A 476 29.06 6.41 35.40
N LEU A 477 28.21 7.44 35.23
CA LEU A 477 28.13 8.58 36.18
C LEU A 477 26.99 8.45 37.21
N GLY A 478 26.28 7.32 37.22
CA GLY A 478 25.16 7.08 38.15
C GLY A 478 23.88 7.88 37.84
N LEU A 479 23.76 8.41 36.62
CA LEU A 479 22.63 9.21 36.15
C LEU A 479 21.52 8.34 35.53
N PRO A 480 20.26 8.85 35.43
CA PRO A 480 19.13 8.08 34.92
C PRO A 480 19.15 7.88 33.39
N GLU A 481 19.94 6.91 32.90
CA GLU A 481 20.07 6.58 31.46
C GLU A 481 18.74 6.17 30.78
N HIS A 482 17.85 5.54 31.55
CA HIS A 482 16.51 5.14 31.07
C HIS A 482 15.66 6.35 30.68
N ARG A 483 15.83 7.48 31.38
CA ARG A 483 15.12 8.75 31.11
C ARG A 483 15.52 9.31 29.75
N LEU A 484 16.82 9.34 29.43
CA LEU A 484 17.34 9.74 28.10
C LEU A 484 16.87 8.81 26.99
N SER A 485 16.91 7.50 27.24
CA SER A 485 16.47 6.49 26.26
C SER A 485 14.98 6.63 25.94
N ARG A 486 14.15 6.84 26.96
CA ARG A 486 12.71 7.10 26.82
C ARG A 486 12.44 8.41 26.08
N LEU A 487 13.15 9.49 26.40
CA LEU A 487 13.03 10.76 25.71
C LEU A 487 13.34 10.61 24.21
N ARG A 488 14.45 9.94 23.86
CA ARG A 488 14.84 9.68 22.45
C ARG A 488 13.79 8.87 21.70
N SER A 489 13.24 7.82 22.33
CA SER A 489 12.15 7.04 21.75
C SER A 489 10.90 7.89 21.53
N THR A 490 10.52 8.71 22.52
CA THR A 490 9.33 9.57 22.44
C THR A 490 9.47 10.64 21.35
N LEU A 491 10.64 11.25 21.21
CA LEU A 491 10.97 12.18 20.13
C LEU A 491 10.91 11.50 18.75
N THR A 492 11.44 10.28 18.65
CA THR A 492 11.38 9.49 17.41
C THR A 492 9.93 9.17 17.04
N ASN A 493 9.10 8.78 18.01
CA ASN A 493 7.67 8.54 17.81
C ASN A 493 6.93 9.82 17.42
N ALA A 494 7.33 10.98 17.96
CA ALA A 494 6.75 12.27 17.58
C ALA A 494 7.05 12.67 16.12
N LEU A 495 8.07 12.07 15.49
CA LEU A 495 8.35 12.23 14.05
C LEU A 495 7.69 11.14 13.18
N ALA A 496 7.20 10.06 13.78
CA ALA A 496 6.53 9.00 13.04
C ALA A 496 5.28 9.55 12.32
N GLY A 497 4.94 8.93 11.18
CA GLY A 497 3.75 9.32 10.43
C GLY A 497 3.75 10.78 9.97
N ASP A 498 4.91 11.31 9.54
CA ASP A 498 5.12 12.73 9.19
C ASP A 498 4.78 13.71 10.35
N GLY A 499 4.94 13.26 11.59
CA GLY A 499 4.62 14.03 12.78
C GLY A 499 3.12 14.13 13.08
N SER A 500 2.29 13.22 12.53
CA SER A 500 0.85 13.18 12.82
C SER A 500 0.54 13.03 14.31
N ASP A 501 1.38 12.31 15.04
CA ASP A 501 1.23 12.08 16.48
C ASP A 501 1.84 13.20 17.34
N ALA A 502 2.62 14.12 16.74
CA ALA A 502 3.28 15.19 17.47
C ALA A 502 2.32 16.04 18.32
N PRO A 503 1.13 16.47 17.84
CA PRO A 503 0.24 17.27 18.66
C PRO A 503 -0.28 16.52 19.89
N ALA A 504 -0.48 15.19 19.79
CA ALA A 504 -0.87 14.38 20.93
C ALA A 504 0.29 14.17 21.91
N ILE A 505 1.49 13.89 21.41
CA ILE A 505 2.69 13.62 22.23
C ILE A 505 3.15 14.87 22.98
N PHE A 506 3.26 16.01 22.30
CA PHE A 506 3.61 17.29 22.94
C PHE A 506 2.48 17.83 23.82
N GLY A 507 1.23 17.52 23.50
CA GLY A 507 0.05 18.03 24.19
C GLY A 507 -0.47 17.17 25.34
N ALA A 508 0.02 15.95 25.51
CA ALA A 508 -0.46 15.03 26.56
C ALA A 508 -0.27 15.64 27.96
N GLU A 509 -1.25 15.45 28.84
CA GLU A 509 -1.31 16.08 30.17
C GLU A 509 -0.10 15.65 31.01
N ASP A 510 0.10 14.34 31.13
CA ASP A 510 1.21 13.72 31.85
C ASP A 510 2.49 13.59 30.99
N SER A 511 2.63 14.37 29.92
CA SER A 511 3.81 14.28 29.05
C SER A 511 5.04 14.85 29.75
N GLU A 512 5.94 13.96 30.15
CA GLU A 512 7.26 14.31 30.68
C GLU A 512 8.21 14.83 29.58
N LEU A 513 7.84 14.76 28.29
CA LEU A 513 8.73 15.10 27.18
C LEU A 513 9.25 16.54 27.24
N HIS A 514 8.38 17.49 27.58
CA HIS A 514 8.77 18.90 27.70
C HIS A 514 9.79 19.09 28.82
N ASP A 515 9.52 18.51 29.99
CA ASP A 515 10.35 18.66 31.17
C ASP A 515 11.67 17.87 31.04
N ASP A 516 11.62 16.72 30.36
CA ASP A 516 12.80 15.92 30.00
C ASP A 516 13.70 16.69 29.01
N LEU A 517 13.14 17.40 28.03
CA LEU A 517 13.94 18.25 27.14
C LEU A 517 14.62 19.40 27.87
N LEU A 518 13.90 20.12 28.74
CA LEU A 518 14.50 21.16 29.59
C LEU A 518 15.59 20.58 30.49
N TRP A 519 15.32 19.44 31.12
CA TRP A 519 16.29 18.72 31.93
C TRP A 519 17.55 18.33 31.15
N THR A 520 17.43 17.86 29.90
CA THR A 520 18.62 17.52 29.09
C THR A 520 19.49 18.73 28.76
N ARG A 521 18.91 19.91 28.57
CA ARG A 521 19.65 21.16 28.36
C ARG A 521 20.42 21.58 29.62
N GLU A 522 19.76 21.52 30.78
CA GLU A 522 20.39 21.79 32.08
C GLU A 522 21.49 20.75 32.40
N LEU A 523 21.22 19.47 32.16
CA LEU A 523 22.19 18.39 32.30
C LEU A 523 23.43 18.64 31.45
N LYS A 524 23.24 18.94 30.15
CA LYS A 524 24.34 19.25 29.24
C LYS A 524 25.15 20.45 29.73
N SER A 525 24.48 21.52 30.15
CA SER A 525 25.12 22.70 30.72
C SER A 525 25.94 22.34 31.97
N ALA A 526 25.39 21.59 32.91
CA ALA A 526 26.10 21.17 34.12
C ALA A 526 27.35 20.33 33.81
N LEU A 527 27.25 19.39 32.87
CA LEU A 527 28.39 18.57 32.43
C LEU A 527 29.48 19.42 31.76
N ASP A 528 29.09 20.36 30.89
CA ASP A 528 30.00 21.29 30.22
C ASP A 528 30.71 22.23 31.20
N HIS A 529 30.09 22.54 32.36
CA HIS A 529 30.65 23.36 33.43
C HIS A 529 31.36 22.55 34.54
N GLY A 530 31.84 21.34 34.23
CA GLY A 530 32.77 20.59 35.08
C GLY A 530 32.14 19.58 36.02
N ALA A 531 30.81 19.46 36.07
CA ALA A 531 30.14 18.44 36.90
C ALA A 531 30.50 17.01 36.45
N GLU A 532 30.80 16.80 35.16
CA GLU A 532 31.19 15.49 34.61
C GLU A 532 32.40 14.90 35.34
N LYS A 533 33.42 15.73 35.62
CA LYS A 533 34.61 15.32 36.35
C LYS A 533 34.27 14.96 37.81
N THR A 534 33.51 15.82 38.50
CA THR A 534 33.14 15.60 39.91
C THR A 534 32.27 14.35 40.06
N LEU A 535 31.32 14.11 39.16
CA LEU A 535 30.49 12.91 39.15
C LEU A 535 31.31 11.64 38.89
N GLY A 536 32.26 11.71 37.95
CA GLY A 536 33.16 10.59 37.66
C GLY A 536 34.05 10.26 38.85
N GLU A 537 34.60 11.27 39.51
CA GLU A 537 35.41 11.11 40.73
C GLU A 537 34.58 10.57 41.90
N LEU A 538 33.36 11.08 42.11
CA LEU A 538 32.44 10.59 43.13
C LEU A 538 32.05 9.13 42.89
N THR A 539 31.68 8.78 41.65
CA THR A 539 31.31 7.40 41.30
C THR A 539 32.49 6.45 41.44
N SER A 540 33.70 6.90 41.04
CA SER A 540 34.94 6.17 41.26
C SER A 540 35.22 5.94 42.74
N LEU A 541 35.10 6.98 43.58
CA LEU A 541 35.30 6.90 45.03
C LEU A 541 34.35 5.88 45.68
N LEU A 542 33.06 5.94 45.35
CA LEU A 542 32.05 5.00 45.85
C LEU A 542 32.30 3.57 45.33
N SER A 543 32.71 3.42 44.07
CA SER A 543 33.05 2.09 43.51
C SER A 543 34.28 1.48 44.17
N GLN A 544 35.30 2.30 44.48
CA GLN A 544 36.50 1.86 45.20
C GLN A 544 36.16 1.49 46.65
N ALA A 545 35.34 2.30 47.33
CA ALA A 545 34.85 1.97 48.68
C ALA A 545 34.08 0.65 48.66
N ARG A 546 33.18 0.44 47.69
CA ARG A 546 32.45 -0.82 47.53
C ARG A 546 33.37 -2.03 47.35
N ASN A 547 34.43 -1.90 46.58
CA ASN A 547 35.34 -3.01 46.25
C ASN A 547 36.35 -3.31 47.36
N TYR A 548 36.86 -2.29 48.05
CA TYR A 548 37.99 -2.44 48.99
C TYR A 548 37.62 -2.23 50.46
N ALA A 549 36.54 -1.51 50.76
CA ALA A 549 36.14 -1.15 52.13
C ALA A 549 34.58 -1.06 52.26
N PRO A 550 33.87 -2.20 52.19
CA PRO A 550 32.40 -2.22 52.21
C PRO A 550 31.78 -1.68 53.51
N GLU A 551 32.53 -1.71 54.61
CA GLU A 551 32.12 -1.13 55.91
C GLU A 551 32.04 0.40 55.84
N LEU A 552 33.02 1.04 55.19
CA LEU A 552 33.06 2.49 54.98
C LEU A 552 32.00 2.95 53.97
N LEU A 553 31.65 2.11 53.00
CA LEU A 553 30.65 2.46 51.97
C LEU A 553 29.33 2.92 52.60
N LYS A 554 28.84 2.25 53.65
CA LYS A 554 27.58 2.63 54.31
C LYS A 554 27.66 4.02 54.94
N GLU A 555 28.77 4.32 55.61
CA GLU A 555 28.99 5.64 56.21
C GLU A 555 29.08 6.75 55.16
N LEU A 556 29.69 6.46 53.99
CA LEU A 556 29.75 7.39 52.87
C LEU A 556 28.38 7.60 52.22
N GLU A 557 27.61 6.52 52.03
CA GLU A 557 26.25 6.59 51.49
C GLU A 557 25.30 7.36 52.43
N GLU A 558 25.45 7.20 53.76
CA GLU A 558 24.69 7.96 54.75
C GLU A 558 25.09 9.45 54.76
N ALA A 559 26.39 9.74 54.79
CA ALA A 559 26.91 11.11 54.82
C ALA A 559 26.61 11.89 53.54
N GLY A 560 26.56 11.21 52.38
CA GLY A 560 26.28 11.80 51.08
C GLY A 560 24.84 11.59 50.58
N SER A 561 23.96 11.03 51.40
CA SER A 561 22.64 10.50 50.98
C SER A 561 21.80 11.47 50.13
N GLU A 562 21.72 12.74 50.53
CA GLU A 562 20.97 13.76 49.79
C GLU A 562 21.56 14.03 48.40
N THR A 563 22.87 14.25 48.32
CA THR A 563 23.58 14.50 47.04
C THR A 563 23.55 13.26 46.14
N ILE A 564 23.75 12.06 46.69
CA ILE A 564 23.68 10.81 45.94
C ILE A 564 22.27 10.60 45.38
N SER A 565 21.23 10.89 46.16
CA SER A 565 19.83 10.85 45.70
C SER A 565 19.60 11.84 44.55
N ARG A 566 20.10 13.07 44.67
CA ARG A 566 20.01 14.10 43.62
C ARG A 566 20.77 13.74 42.34
N VAL A 567 21.82 12.93 42.44
CA VAL A 567 22.52 12.39 41.26
C VAL A 567 21.67 11.31 40.60
N GLN A 568 21.13 10.38 41.38
CA GLN A 568 20.31 9.27 40.87
C GLN A 568 19.00 9.74 40.21
N ASP A 569 18.35 10.77 40.75
CA ASP A 569 17.15 11.38 40.16
C ASP A 569 17.46 12.39 39.02
N GLY A 570 18.75 12.71 38.82
CA GLY A 570 19.23 13.65 37.81
C GLY A 570 19.03 15.13 38.14
N SER A 571 18.65 15.49 39.38
CA SER A 571 18.40 16.86 39.84
C SER A 571 19.63 17.60 40.40
N PHE A 572 20.81 16.97 40.42
CA PHE A 572 22.07 17.54 40.93
C PHE A 572 22.43 18.91 40.34
N HIS A 573 22.02 19.20 39.10
CA HIS A 573 22.25 20.48 38.43
C HIS A 573 21.64 21.69 39.17
N LYS A 574 20.64 21.47 40.04
CA LYS A 574 20.04 22.52 40.86
C LYS A 574 20.97 23.05 41.95
N ASP A 575 22.01 22.28 42.33
CA ASP A 575 22.92 22.61 43.43
C ASP A 575 24.32 22.01 43.20
N LEU A 576 25.01 22.53 42.19
CA LEU A 576 26.39 22.14 41.87
C LEU A 576 27.39 22.39 43.02
N PRO A 577 27.31 23.48 43.79
CA PRO A 577 28.22 23.68 44.93
C PRO A 577 28.09 22.58 45.98
N SER A 578 26.88 22.11 46.28
CA SER A 578 26.67 20.99 47.21
C SER A 578 27.29 19.70 46.68
N LEU A 579 27.23 19.45 45.37
CA LEU A 579 27.87 18.27 44.76
C LEU A 579 29.38 18.28 44.99
N THR A 580 30.05 19.40 44.71
CA THR A 580 31.50 19.54 44.92
C THR A 580 31.87 19.43 46.39
N HIS A 581 31.14 20.11 47.28
CA HIS A 581 31.40 20.06 48.72
C HIS A 581 31.23 18.65 49.29
N THR A 582 30.13 17.96 48.93
CA THR A 582 29.89 16.58 49.38
C THR A 582 31.00 15.65 48.88
N TYR A 583 31.44 15.80 47.63
CA TYR A 583 32.56 15.01 47.12
C TYR A 583 33.86 15.26 47.92
N GLU A 584 34.22 16.51 48.19
CA GLU A 584 35.41 16.85 48.98
C GLU A 584 35.35 16.29 50.41
N ASP A 585 34.18 16.37 51.05
CA ASP A 585 33.94 15.82 52.37
C ASP A 585 34.04 14.29 52.40
N LEU A 586 33.42 13.60 51.43
CA LEU A 586 33.51 12.15 51.30
C LEU A 586 34.94 11.71 51.01
N LYS A 587 35.65 12.42 50.14
CA LYS A 587 37.06 12.15 49.84
C LYS A 587 37.91 12.29 51.09
N LYS A 588 37.74 13.37 51.86
CA LYS A 588 38.45 13.58 53.12
C LYS A 588 38.19 12.46 54.12
N ARG A 589 36.93 12.00 54.25
CA ARG A 589 36.59 10.85 55.11
C ARG A 589 37.28 9.57 54.66
N VAL A 590 37.37 9.33 53.36
CA VAL A 590 38.12 8.18 52.81
C VAL A 590 39.61 8.31 53.11
N ASP A 591 40.20 9.49 52.90
CA ASP A 591 41.61 9.74 53.17
C ASP A 591 41.94 9.56 54.67
N ASP A 592 41.10 10.10 55.55
CA ASP A 592 41.22 9.96 57.01
C ASP A 592 41.07 8.48 57.44
N TYR A 593 40.12 7.74 56.86
CA TYR A 593 39.94 6.31 57.11
C TYR A 593 41.16 5.48 56.67
N VAL A 594 41.66 5.74 55.46
CA VAL A 594 42.85 5.05 54.93
C VAL A 594 44.07 5.34 55.81
N ALA A 595 44.29 6.59 56.21
CA ALA A 595 45.39 6.97 57.09
C ALA A 595 45.29 6.29 58.47
N ALA A 596 44.08 6.25 59.06
CA ALA A 596 43.85 5.59 60.34
C ALA A 596 44.11 4.08 60.26
N GLN A 597 43.60 3.39 59.23
CA GLN A 597 43.80 1.95 59.07
C GLN A 597 45.25 1.58 58.75
N LEU A 598 45.92 2.34 57.88
CA LEU A 598 47.34 2.11 57.56
C LEU A 598 48.25 2.32 58.77
N SER A 599 47.99 3.36 59.58
CA SER A 599 48.74 3.59 60.82
C SER A 599 48.50 2.48 61.84
N GLN A 600 47.25 2.02 61.99
CA GLN A 600 46.91 0.89 62.87
C GLN A 600 47.63 -0.41 62.45
N LEU A 601 47.64 -0.74 61.16
CA LEU A 601 48.36 -1.92 60.64
C LEU A 601 49.87 -1.81 60.93
N LYS A 602 50.47 -0.64 60.67
CA LYS A 602 51.89 -0.40 60.91
C LYS A 602 52.24 -0.54 62.39
N THR A 603 51.50 0.12 63.28
CA THR A 603 51.73 0.03 64.73
C THR A 603 51.55 -1.40 65.25
N THR A 604 50.54 -2.13 64.76
CA THR A 604 50.33 -3.53 65.14
C THR A 604 51.50 -4.41 64.69
N GLN A 605 52.03 -4.20 63.50
CA GLN A 605 53.19 -4.94 62.99
C GLN A 605 54.45 -4.65 63.79
N GLU A 606 54.71 -3.38 64.10
CA GLU A 606 55.84 -2.95 64.94
C GLU A 606 55.73 -3.55 66.35
N GLN A 607 54.53 -3.60 66.94
CA GLN A 607 54.28 -4.25 68.22
C GLN A 607 54.51 -5.77 68.16
N GLN A 608 54.07 -6.45 67.11
CA GLN A 608 54.33 -7.88 66.92
C GLN A 608 55.84 -8.17 66.83
N ALA A 609 56.57 -7.40 66.02
CA ALA A 609 58.02 -7.52 65.89
C ALA A 609 58.75 -7.20 67.22
N ALA A 610 58.33 -6.15 67.93
CA ALA A 610 58.88 -5.81 69.24
C ALA A 610 58.61 -6.89 70.29
N THR A 611 57.43 -7.53 70.25
CA THR A 611 57.07 -8.63 71.15
C THR A 611 58.03 -9.81 70.98
N VAL A 612 58.36 -10.19 69.73
CA VAL A 612 59.34 -11.26 69.46
C VAL A 612 60.72 -10.89 70.02
N ILE A 613 61.18 -9.66 69.80
CA ILE A 613 62.49 -9.18 70.30
C ILE A 613 62.54 -9.11 71.83
N SER A 614 61.42 -8.75 72.47
CA SER A 614 61.30 -8.66 73.93
C SER A 614 61.04 -10.00 74.63
N SER A 615 60.83 -11.08 73.87
CA SER A 615 60.55 -12.38 74.45
C SER A 615 61.78 -12.92 75.21
N PRO A 616 61.57 -13.60 76.36
CA PRO A 616 62.66 -14.15 77.14
C PRO A 616 63.48 -15.19 76.35
N ASP A 617 62.82 -15.92 75.45
CA ASP A 617 63.42 -16.88 74.53
C ASP A 617 64.39 -16.18 73.56
N PHE A 618 64.01 -15.02 73.00
CA PHE A 618 64.88 -14.25 72.11
C PHE A 618 66.15 -13.71 72.79
N GLN A 619 66.08 -13.41 74.10
CA GLN A 619 67.24 -12.94 74.88
C GLN A 619 68.27 -14.04 75.17
N GLN A 620 67.92 -15.31 74.95
CA GLN A 620 68.80 -16.47 75.16
C GLN A 620 69.53 -16.93 73.88
N LEU A 621 69.22 -16.30 72.74
CA LEU A 621 69.88 -16.59 71.46
C LEU A 621 71.32 -16.06 71.43
N ASP A 622 72.17 -16.66 70.60
CA ASP A 622 73.50 -16.13 70.33
C ASP A 622 73.47 -14.84 69.49
N ASP A 623 74.53 -14.05 69.55
CA ASP A 623 74.58 -12.74 68.89
C ASP A 623 74.39 -12.81 67.36
N ALA A 624 74.79 -13.92 66.74
CA ALA A 624 74.64 -14.14 65.30
C ALA A 624 73.18 -14.45 64.90
N ALA A 625 72.49 -15.37 65.59
CA ALA A 625 71.09 -15.68 65.32
C ALA A 625 70.16 -14.51 65.70
N ALA A 626 70.46 -13.81 66.81
CA ALA A 626 69.72 -12.61 67.21
C ALA A 626 69.83 -11.48 66.17
N ALA A 627 71.01 -11.30 65.54
CA ALA A 627 71.19 -10.34 64.45
C ALA A 627 70.41 -10.74 63.19
N GLN A 628 70.43 -12.03 62.83
CA GLN A 628 69.73 -12.54 61.65
C GLN A 628 68.20 -12.40 61.76
N ILE A 629 67.64 -12.69 62.94
CA ILE A 629 66.19 -12.56 63.16
C ILE A 629 65.77 -11.08 63.20
N LYS A 630 66.58 -10.18 63.79
CA LYS A 630 66.33 -8.73 63.73
C LYS A 630 66.35 -8.21 62.29
N GLN A 631 67.27 -8.68 61.46
CA GLN A 631 67.33 -8.32 60.05
C GLN A 631 66.07 -8.78 59.31
N ARG A 632 65.67 -10.05 59.46
CA ARG A 632 64.44 -10.57 58.84
C ARG A 632 63.20 -9.80 59.29
N LEU A 633 63.08 -9.47 60.58
CA LEU A 633 61.97 -8.65 61.09
C LEU A 633 61.95 -7.23 60.48
N SER A 634 63.11 -6.63 60.22
CA SER A 634 63.20 -5.31 59.58
C SER A 634 62.82 -5.33 58.09
N GLU A 635 63.11 -6.44 57.40
CA GLU A 635 62.77 -6.66 55.97
C GLU A 635 61.26 -6.88 55.76
N LEU A 636 60.50 -7.20 56.81
CA LEU A 636 59.04 -7.35 56.76
C LEU A 636 58.27 -6.03 56.80
N SER A 637 58.95 -4.90 57.06
CA SER A 637 58.32 -3.59 57.03
C SER A 637 57.87 -3.23 55.61
N PHE A 638 56.68 -2.67 55.47
CA PHE A 638 56.16 -2.21 54.18
C PHE A 638 55.68 -0.76 54.25
N GLN A 639 55.83 -0.03 53.15
CA GLN A 639 55.28 1.32 52.96
C GLN A 639 54.12 1.23 51.98
N PRO A 640 52.87 1.21 52.46
CA PRO A 640 51.71 1.11 51.60
C PRO A 640 51.34 2.47 51.00
N ASP A 641 50.81 2.45 49.78
CA ASP A 641 50.28 3.65 49.15
C ASP A 641 49.02 4.14 49.91
N PRO A 642 48.85 5.45 50.14
CA PRO A 642 47.72 6.01 50.89
C PRO A 642 46.46 6.08 50.01
N THR A 643 46.01 4.92 49.53
CA THR A 643 44.77 4.76 48.74
C THR A 643 43.98 3.55 49.24
N LEU A 644 42.69 3.45 48.91
CA LEU A 644 41.88 2.28 49.27
C LEU A 644 42.43 0.97 48.67
N GLN A 645 42.94 1.02 47.44
CA GLN A 645 43.62 -0.11 46.82
C GLN A 645 44.93 -0.44 47.56
N GLY A 646 45.70 0.58 47.94
CA GLY A 646 46.91 0.44 48.75
C GLY A 646 46.62 -0.16 50.12
N LEU A 647 45.52 0.21 50.77
CA LEU A 647 45.04 -0.40 52.02
C LEU A 647 44.70 -1.88 51.84
N SER A 648 44.02 -2.26 50.76
CA SER A 648 43.73 -3.68 50.47
C SER A 648 45.02 -4.50 50.24
N GLN A 649 46.02 -3.93 49.56
CA GLN A 649 47.33 -4.57 49.41
C GLN A 649 48.08 -4.62 50.73
N ALA A 650 47.98 -3.57 51.56
CA ALA A 650 48.58 -3.48 52.88
C ALA A 650 48.03 -4.55 53.83
N THR A 651 46.71 -4.76 53.86
CA THR A 651 46.09 -5.79 54.69
C THR A 651 46.52 -7.19 54.26
N ALA A 652 46.59 -7.46 52.96
CA ALA A 652 47.09 -8.74 52.45
C ALA A 652 48.58 -8.97 52.80
N ARG A 653 49.43 -7.95 52.66
CA ARG A 653 50.85 -8.02 53.04
C ARG A 653 51.02 -8.16 54.54
N PHE A 654 50.23 -7.44 55.34
CA PHE A 654 50.22 -7.55 56.79
C PHE A 654 49.85 -8.96 57.25
N ALA A 655 48.82 -9.58 56.66
CA ALA A 655 48.46 -10.96 57.00
C ALA A 655 49.62 -11.94 56.74
N LYS A 656 50.34 -11.76 55.62
CA LYS A 656 51.53 -12.54 55.30
C LYS A 656 52.67 -12.28 56.27
N SER A 657 53.00 -11.01 56.54
CA SER A 657 54.10 -10.64 57.43
C SER A 657 53.83 -11.03 58.87
N SER A 658 52.59 -10.91 59.38
CA SER A 658 52.20 -11.42 60.69
C SER A 658 52.35 -12.94 60.77
N GLY A 659 52.03 -13.69 59.71
CA GLY A 659 52.28 -15.13 59.65
C GLY A 659 53.78 -15.48 59.70
N GLU A 660 54.62 -14.70 59.02
CA GLU A 660 56.08 -14.85 59.06
C GLU A 660 56.68 -14.42 60.42
N ILE A 661 56.12 -13.40 61.09
CA ILE A 661 56.51 -13.03 62.46
C ILE A 661 56.15 -14.15 63.44
N LEU A 662 54.99 -14.80 63.29
CA LEU A 662 54.61 -15.95 64.10
C LEU A 662 55.54 -17.16 63.87
N SER A 663 55.92 -17.44 62.62
CA SER A 663 56.87 -18.53 62.35
C SER A 663 58.27 -18.23 62.89
N LEU A 664 58.72 -16.97 62.81
CA LEU A 664 59.94 -16.51 63.48
C LEU A 664 59.84 -16.65 65.01
N GLN A 665 58.68 -16.37 65.60
CA GLN A 665 58.45 -16.56 67.03
C GLN A 665 58.52 -18.04 67.44
N GLU A 666 58.03 -18.96 66.60
CA GLU A 666 58.21 -20.41 66.80
C GLU A 666 59.66 -20.87 66.59
N GLU A 667 60.36 -20.29 65.61
CA GLU A 667 61.79 -20.57 65.34
C GLU A 667 62.65 -20.17 66.55
N VAL A 668 62.39 -19.00 67.14
CA VAL A 668 63.00 -18.53 68.39
C VAL A 668 62.74 -19.50 69.55
N LYS A 669 61.50 -20.00 69.69
CA LYS A 669 61.14 -20.99 70.72
C LYS A 669 61.79 -22.35 70.53
N LYS A 670 61.95 -22.80 69.28
CA LYS A 670 62.62 -24.08 68.98
C LYS A 670 64.13 -24.01 69.19
N ALA A 671 64.76 -22.89 68.87
CA ALA A 671 66.20 -22.69 69.06
C ALA A 671 66.62 -22.59 70.54
N THR A 672 65.67 -22.29 71.44
CA THR A 672 65.88 -22.11 72.88
C THR A 672 65.30 -23.24 73.74
N ALA A 673 64.64 -24.20 73.10
CA ALA A 673 64.26 -25.44 73.75
C ALA A 673 65.52 -26.24 74.16
N PRO A 674 65.57 -26.83 75.37
CA PRO A 674 66.71 -27.64 75.79
C PRO A 674 66.94 -28.80 74.80
N PRO A 675 68.19 -29.19 74.52
CA PRO A 675 68.49 -30.21 73.52
C PRO A 675 67.78 -31.53 73.88
N GLU A 676 67.08 -32.14 72.92
CA GLU A 676 66.65 -33.54 73.04
C GLU A 676 67.88 -34.41 73.36
N PRO A 677 67.83 -35.30 74.36
CA PRO A 677 69.00 -36.07 74.76
C PRO A 677 69.41 -37.05 73.66
N ASP A 678 70.69 -37.01 73.30
CA ASP A 678 71.35 -37.91 72.37
C ASP A 678 71.27 -39.37 72.88
N LEU A 679 70.47 -40.20 72.21
CA LEU A 679 70.17 -41.59 72.59
C LEU A 679 71.38 -42.49 72.30
N THR A 680 72.16 -42.85 73.33
CA THR A 680 73.43 -43.57 73.15
C THR A 680 73.36 -45.09 73.36
N HIS A 681 72.25 -45.67 73.87
CA HIS A 681 72.03 -47.13 73.87
C HIS A 681 70.54 -47.50 73.96
N ALA A 682 70.03 -48.21 72.95
CA ALA A 682 68.67 -48.75 72.92
C ALA A 682 68.72 -50.28 72.93
N VAL A 683 67.98 -50.91 73.85
CA VAL A 683 67.88 -52.37 73.96
C VAL A 683 66.42 -52.79 73.87
N THR A 684 66.12 -53.75 72.99
CA THR A 684 64.77 -54.29 72.79
C THR A 684 64.61 -55.60 73.55
N LEU A 685 63.64 -55.67 74.45
CA LEU A 685 63.30 -56.85 75.25
C LEU A 685 62.08 -57.56 74.66
N PRO A 686 62.04 -58.91 74.61
CA PRO A 686 60.85 -59.62 74.14
C PRO A 686 59.67 -59.43 75.10
N ALA A 687 58.43 -59.28 74.57
CA ALA A 687 57.23 -59.11 75.40
C ALA A 687 56.77 -60.40 76.14
N ARG A 688 57.29 -61.57 75.77
CA ARG A 688 57.05 -62.84 76.48
C ARG A 688 58.30 -63.72 76.41
N ILE A 689 58.67 -64.32 77.54
CA ILE A 689 59.76 -65.29 77.65
C ILE A 689 59.13 -66.67 77.81
N ALA A 690 59.37 -67.57 76.85
CA ALA A 690 58.75 -68.90 76.81
C ALA A 690 59.76 -70.03 77.06
N THR A 691 61.05 -69.78 76.89
CA THR A 691 62.11 -70.76 77.09
C THR A 691 63.16 -70.27 78.09
N ARG A 692 63.91 -71.20 78.71
CA ARG A 692 65.00 -70.86 79.63
C ARG A 692 66.13 -70.10 78.94
N GLU A 693 66.38 -70.39 77.67
CA GLU A 693 67.43 -69.76 76.87
C GLU A 693 67.10 -68.28 76.57
N GLU A 694 65.83 -67.95 76.28
CA GLU A 694 65.35 -66.57 76.14
C GLU A 694 65.46 -65.77 77.45
N LEU A 695 65.25 -66.43 78.59
CA LEU A 695 65.41 -65.78 79.91
C LEU A 695 66.87 -65.43 80.14
N GLU A 696 67.80 -66.34 79.84
CA GLU A 696 69.24 -66.13 80.02
C GLU A 696 69.79 -65.04 79.08
N THR A 697 69.31 -64.96 77.83
CA THR A 697 69.67 -63.87 76.90
C THR A 697 69.10 -62.52 77.32
N THR A 698 67.86 -62.49 77.83
CA THR A 698 67.25 -61.25 78.35
C THR A 698 67.99 -60.73 79.58
N ILE A 699 68.40 -61.63 80.48
CA ILE A 699 69.23 -61.27 81.64
C ILE A 699 70.58 -60.71 81.18
N ALA A 700 71.26 -61.35 80.22
CA ALA A 700 72.53 -60.86 79.70
C ALA A 700 72.42 -59.44 79.08
N ALA A 701 71.35 -59.17 78.32
CA ALA A 701 71.10 -57.85 77.73
C ALA A 701 70.84 -56.77 78.80
N LEU A 702 70.12 -57.11 79.88
CA LEU A 702 69.89 -56.20 81.00
C LEU A 702 71.15 -55.97 81.85
N THR A 703 72.00 -56.98 82.02
CA THR A 703 73.29 -56.82 82.71
C THR A 703 74.23 -55.90 81.91
N ALA A 704 74.25 -56.03 80.58
CA ALA A 704 74.99 -55.09 79.72
C ALA A 704 74.47 -53.65 79.83
N CYS A 705 73.15 -53.48 80.00
CA CYS A 705 72.56 -52.17 80.32
C CYS A 705 73.02 -51.66 81.69
N GLN A 706 73.12 -52.53 82.68
CA GLN A 706 73.60 -52.15 84.02
C GLN A 706 75.03 -51.61 83.98
N ASP A 707 75.91 -52.24 83.18
CA ASP A 707 77.27 -51.76 82.97
C ASP A 707 77.30 -50.41 82.24
N ALA A 708 76.46 -50.22 81.22
CA ALA A 708 76.37 -48.93 80.51
C ALA A 708 75.81 -47.79 81.40
N LEU A 709 74.86 -48.08 82.30
CA LEU A 709 74.36 -47.12 83.30
C LEU A 709 75.45 -46.75 84.31
N SER A 710 76.28 -47.70 84.73
CA SER A 710 77.40 -47.44 85.65
C SER A 710 78.48 -46.53 85.05
N GLN A 711 78.54 -46.45 83.71
CA GLN A 711 79.41 -45.55 82.94
C GLN A 711 78.76 -44.21 82.60
N GLY A 712 77.55 -43.94 83.13
CA GLY A 712 76.86 -42.66 82.97
C GLY A 712 76.10 -42.49 81.64
N LYS A 713 75.83 -43.57 80.89
CA LYS A 713 74.99 -43.51 79.69
C LYS A 713 73.50 -43.69 80.04
N THR A 714 72.63 -42.98 79.32
CA THR A 714 71.17 -43.11 79.43
C THR A 714 70.68 -44.25 78.54
N ILE A 715 69.82 -45.13 79.07
CA ILE A 715 69.38 -46.34 78.38
C ILE A 715 67.89 -46.28 78.10
N TYR A 716 67.51 -46.62 76.87
CA TYR A 716 66.12 -46.77 76.47
C TYR A 716 65.77 -48.25 76.28
N LEU A 717 64.82 -48.75 77.06
CA LEU A 717 64.28 -50.10 76.93
C LEU A 717 62.97 -50.05 76.14
N SER A 718 62.93 -50.73 75.00
CA SER A 718 61.69 -50.97 74.25
C SER A 718 61.28 -52.43 74.40
N PHE A 719 59.99 -52.70 74.55
CA PHE A 719 59.48 -54.07 74.49
C PHE A 719 59.05 -54.37 73.06
N GLY A 720 59.58 -55.43 72.46
CA GLY A 720 59.16 -55.92 71.16
C GLY A 720 57.67 -56.25 71.21
N GLN A 721 56.88 -55.66 70.32
CA GLN A 721 55.43 -55.88 70.30
C GLN A 721 55.12 -57.36 70.02
N LYS A 722 53.99 -57.81 70.59
CA LYS A 722 53.45 -59.17 70.46
C LYS A 722 53.28 -59.61 69.00
#